data_AF-A0A9P4QVK6-F1
#
_entry.id   AF-A0A9P4QVK6-F1
#
_cell.length_a   1.000
_cell.length_b   1.000
_cell.length_c   1.000
_cell.angle_alpha   90.00
_cell.angle_beta   90.00
_cell.angle_gamma   90.00
#
_symmetry.space_group_name_H-M   'P 1'
#
loop_
_entity.id
_entity.type
_entity.pdbx_description
1 polymer ?
#
loop_
_entity_poly.entity_id
_entity_poly.type
_entity_poly.pdbx_seq_one_letter_code
_entity_poly.pdbx_strand_id
1 'polypeptide(L)'
;MDGLSGAASVIAVVNISAKVASLCYQYSVEVKHAKGDIERLHRKVNDTKNVLEKLQQLEQNSPQLSTTHNMVDSLKQCHEQLQGLKDRLEPGRGRKAMQQFGIRALKWPFTSKEVEKTVQNIESYQTTFSLALQTDQTGFVLRIDRKTDRLLLPIAEGASFNSHTEEHNARCLPNTRTELLRTIIEWANNKDGKTIFWLCGMAGTGKSTIARTASQSFAEAGQLGASFFFKKGEGERGNASRFFSTVATDLVAREPGMFPGTRKALDEDPALSQRALKDQFEKLIFHPLSGVSQTHSTIPAWVIVVDALDECEREEDVRAILQLLTRAKDMQPVSLRVLVTSRPELHIRLGFKQMPNGTYQDLVLHKVAKNTIENDIRLFYKHELGIIRRERELSLDWPTTDQIQALVELAVPLFIFAATVCRYIGTKSGDPEGYLRKVLGYQKSTFSQLDRTYLPILEQLLAEQEEDEKEAWLQAFWKLVGSIVVLESPLSVASLSRLLQVPQKEIACRLDALHSVLNVPDNQYTPIRLLHLSFRDFLIDRHRQGKSQFWVDARGIHKSLASYCLELMSGLDGLYQNMCNLAAPGTTRSEIDEGTITSHLSPELQYACRYWVSHLEQSQQKIANGDTTHHFLQKHFLHWFEAMSLMRESSRYVHLLTTLQALTIVRFLPKRVFCAYANE
;
A
#
# COMPACT_ATOMS: atom_id res chain seq x y z
N MET A 1 35.18 -8.81 43.77
CA MET A 1 34.58 -10.15 43.75
C MET A 1 33.93 -10.29 42.39
N ASP A 2 34.70 -10.77 41.43
CA ASP A 2 34.25 -10.81 40.04
C ASP A 2 33.38 -12.05 39.86
N GLY A 3 32.08 -11.83 39.66
CA GLY A 3 31.15 -12.90 39.33
C GLY A 3 31.48 -13.46 37.96
N LEU A 4 31.81 -14.75 37.89
CA LEU A 4 31.88 -15.49 36.63
C LEU A 4 30.56 -15.27 35.87
N SER A 5 30.65 -14.85 34.61
CA SER A 5 29.49 -14.78 33.73
C SER A 5 28.86 -16.18 33.59
N GLY A 6 27.54 -16.25 33.38
CA GLY A 6 26.82 -17.54 33.25
C GLY A 6 27.46 -18.47 32.22
N ALA A 7 27.92 -17.92 31.09
CA ALA A 7 28.66 -18.63 30.05
C ALA A 7 29.97 -19.26 30.54
N ALA A 8 30.73 -18.56 31.39
CA ALA A 8 31.98 -19.09 31.95
C ALA A 8 31.70 -20.26 32.92
N SER A 9 30.62 -20.20 33.69
CA SER A 9 30.19 -21.29 34.57
C SER A 9 29.73 -22.53 33.80
N VAL A 10 29.02 -22.37 32.67
CA VAL A 10 28.64 -23.49 31.79
C VAL A 10 29.89 -24.19 31.24
N ILE A 11 30.86 -23.42 30.72
CA ILE A 11 32.12 -23.95 30.18
C ILE A 11 32.91 -24.72 31.25
N ALA A 12 32.94 -24.21 32.48
CA ALA A 12 33.63 -24.88 33.59
C ALA A 12 33.01 -26.24 33.93
N VAL A 13 31.67 -26.35 33.91
CA VAL A 13 30.96 -27.61 34.17
C VAL A 13 31.12 -28.60 33.01
N VAL A 14 31.07 -28.16 31.74
CA VAL A 14 31.31 -29.02 30.57
C VAL A 14 32.70 -29.65 30.62
N ASN A 15 33.73 -28.83 30.88
CA ASN A 15 35.12 -29.29 30.92
C ASN A 15 35.36 -30.30 32.04
N ILE A 16 34.77 -30.10 33.22
CA ILE A 16 34.96 -31.02 34.33
C ILE A 16 34.17 -32.32 34.15
N SER A 17 32.95 -32.26 33.61
CA SER A 17 32.17 -33.44 33.25
C SER A 17 32.91 -34.31 32.24
N ALA A 18 33.53 -33.73 31.22
CA ALA A 18 34.35 -34.48 30.25
C ALA A 18 35.53 -35.21 30.91
N LYS A 19 36.20 -34.58 31.88
CA LYS A 19 37.30 -35.19 32.64
C LYS A 19 36.79 -36.33 33.55
N VAL A 20 35.70 -36.12 34.28
CA VAL A 20 35.08 -37.16 35.13
C VAL A 20 34.61 -38.34 34.30
N ALA A 21 34.00 -38.11 33.14
CA ALA A 21 33.59 -39.16 32.22
C ALA A 21 34.80 -39.98 31.71
N SER A 22 35.88 -39.31 31.31
CA SER A 22 37.12 -39.99 30.89
C SER A 22 37.72 -40.86 32.01
N LEU A 23 37.75 -40.37 33.25
CA LEU A 23 38.19 -41.14 34.41
C LEU A 23 37.27 -42.34 34.68
N CYS A 24 35.95 -42.15 34.64
CA CYS A 24 35.01 -43.26 34.79
C CYS A 24 35.20 -44.33 33.71
N TYR A 25 35.49 -43.92 32.47
CA TYR A 25 35.82 -44.86 31.39
C TYR A 25 37.10 -45.66 31.70
N GLN A 26 38.16 -45.01 32.16
CA GLN A 26 39.40 -45.71 32.58
C GLN A 26 39.14 -46.74 33.70
N TYR A 27 38.35 -46.37 34.71
CA TYR A 27 37.94 -47.28 35.77
C TYR A 27 37.07 -48.44 35.26
N SER A 28 36.22 -48.21 34.24
CA SER A 28 35.37 -49.25 33.66
C SER A 28 36.17 -50.37 32.96
N VAL A 29 37.35 -50.03 32.44
CA VAL A 29 38.28 -50.97 31.79
C VAL A 29 39.06 -51.79 32.84
N GLU A 30 39.45 -51.16 33.95
CA GLU A 30 40.34 -51.78 34.93
C GLU A 30 39.63 -52.42 36.14
N VAL A 31 38.36 -52.06 36.41
CA VAL A 31 37.64 -52.49 37.62
C VAL A 31 36.38 -53.28 37.30
N LYS A 32 36.45 -54.60 37.50
CA LYS A 32 35.33 -55.52 37.20
C LYS A 32 34.22 -55.57 38.26
N HIS A 33 34.55 -55.39 39.54
CA HIS A 33 33.60 -55.59 40.66
C HIS A 33 32.64 -54.43 40.91
N ALA A 34 32.89 -53.25 40.32
CA ALA A 34 32.07 -52.05 40.45
C ALA A 34 31.51 -51.56 39.10
N LYS A 35 31.50 -52.42 38.08
CA LYS A 35 31.20 -52.06 36.69
C LYS A 35 29.84 -51.36 36.52
N GLY A 36 28.79 -51.84 37.18
CA GLY A 36 27.46 -51.23 37.10
C GLY A 36 27.39 -49.81 37.68
N ASP A 37 28.06 -49.59 38.81
CA ASP A 37 28.15 -48.26 39.44
C ASP A 37 28.95 -47.28 38.58
N ILE A 38 30.06 -47.75 37.98
CA ILE A 38 30.90 -46.95 37.08
C ILE A 38 30.12 -46.55 35.82
N GLU A 39 29.43 -47.49 35.17
CA GLU A 39 28.64 -47.22 33.96
C GLU A 39 27.50 -46.24 34.22
N ARG A 40 26.84 -46.35 35.38
CA ARG A 40 25.74 -45.47 35.76
C ARG A 40 26.21 -44.04 36.03
N LEU A 41 27.33 -43.88 36.75
CA LEU A 41 27.94 -42.56 36.96
C LEU A 41 28.43 -41.97 35.64
N HIS A 42 29.12 -42.75 34.81
CA HIS A 42 29.61 -42.34 33.50
C HIS A 42 28.48 -41.84 32.59
N ARG A 43 27.37 -42.59 32.51
CA ARG A 43 26.20 -42.21 31.72
C ARG A 43 25.63 -40.88 32.20
N LYS A 44 25.40 -40.74 33.50
CA LYS A 44 24.76 -39.54 34.06
C LYS A 44 25.62 -38.28 33.91
N VAL A 45 26.94 -38.40 34.05
CA VAL A 45 27.90 -37.29 33.80
C VAL A 45 27.91 -36.89 32.33
N ASN A 46 27.88 -37.85 31.41
CA ASN A 46 27.80 -37.58 29.96
C ASN A 46 26.46 -36.94 29.57
N ASP A 47 25.34 -37.40 30.11
CA ASP A 47 24.03 -36.81 29.85
C ASP A 47 23.99 -35.33 30.28
N THR A 48 24.56 -35.03 31.45
CA THR A 48 24.67 -33.66 31.96
C THR A 48 25.57 -32.79 31.08
N LYS A 49 26.71 -33.34 30.62
CA LYS A 49 27.59 -32.68 29.66
C LYS A 49 26.85 -32.31 28.36
N ASN A 50 26.12 -33.27 27.78
CA ASN A 50 25.39 -33.07 26.52
C ASN A 50 24.32 -31.97 26.63
N VAL A 51 23.63 -31.88 27.78
CA VAL A 51 22.64 -30.81 28.03
C VAL A 51 23.32 -29.44 28.08
N LEU A 52 24.47 -29.34 28.75
CA LEU A 52 25.20 -28.09 28.89
C LEU A 52 25.91 -27.64 27.60
N GLU A 53 26.38 -28.57 26.77
CA GLU A 53 26.92 -28.26 25.43
C GLU A 53 25.84 -27.66 24.50
N LYS A 54 24.61 -28.17 24.55
CA LYS A 54 23.47 -27.57 23.82
C LYS A 54 23.17 -26.15 24.31
N LEU A 55 23.26 -25.93 25.62
CA LEU A 55 23.04 -24.62 26.25
C LEU A 55 24.12 -23.61 25.82
N GLN A 56 25.37 -24.05 25.76
CA GLN A 56 26.50 -23.25 25.25
C GLN A 56 26.33 -22.84 23.77
N GLN A 57 25.84 -23.76 22.91
CA GLN A 57 25.56 -23.46 21.50
C GLN A 57 24.44 -22.42 21.34
N LEU A 58 23.43 -22.43 22.21
CA LEU A 58 22.33 -21.46 22.17
C LEU A 58 22.78 -20.06 22.60
N GLU A 59 23.63 -19.93 23.63
CA GLU A 59 24.18 -18.64 24.05
C GLU A 59 25.06 -17.98 22.99
N GLN A 60 25.88 -18.76 22.27
CA GLN A 60 26.74 -18.22 21.20
C GLN A 60 25.95 -17.64 20.04
N ASN A 61 24.79 -18.21 19.74
CA ASN A 61 23.92 -17.77 18.64
C ASN A 61 22.93 -16.67 19.06
N SER A 62 22.75 -16.39 20.36
CA SER A 62 21.77 -15.41 20.86
C SER A 62 22.14 -14.88 22.26
N PRO A 63 22.83 -13.73 22.38
CA PRO A 63 23.39 -13.22 23.64
C PRO A 63 22.36 -12.64 24.66
N GLN A 64 21.07 -12.99 24.56
CA GLN A 64 19.99 -12.48 25.44
C GLN A 64 19.13 -13.60 26.05
N LEU A 65 19.78 -14.66 26.56
CA LEU A 65 19.12 -15.70 27.35
C LEU A 65 19.11 -15.26 28.83
N SER A 66 17.94 -14.93 29.37
CA SER A 66 17.76 -14.38 30.73
C SER A 66 17.91 -15.43 31.85
N THR A 67 17.98 -16.71 31.50
CA THR A 67 17.95 -17.88 32.40
C THR A 67 19.31 -18.32 32.91
N THR A 68 20.42 -18.08 32.20
CA THR A 68 21.77 -18.46 32.68
C THR A 68 22.10 -17.77 34.00
N HIS A 69 21.56 -16.56 34.22
CA HIS A 69 21.66 -15.84 35.49
C HIS A 69 20.93 -16.52 36.65
N ASN A 70 19.81 -17.22 36.39
CA ASN A 70 19.06 -17.97 37.41
C ASN A 70 19.66 -19.36 37.69
N MET A 71 20.59 -19.82 36.86
CA MET A 71 21.22 -21.14 36.95
C MET A 71 22.63 -21.11 37.54
N VAL A 72 23.21 -19.92 37.79
CA VAL A 72 24.60 -19.77 38.24
C VAL A 72 24.87 -20.58 39.51
N ASP A 73 23.94 -20.56 40.47
CA ASP A 73 24.07 -21.31 41.72
C ASP A 73 24.02 -22.83 41.51
N SER A 74 23.09 -23.33 40.68
CA SER A 74 23.01 -24.75 40.34
C SER A 74 24.21 -25.23 39.52
N LEU A 75 24.74 -24.39 38.62
CA LEU A 75 25.97 -24.66 37.87
C LEU A 75 27.19 -24.73 38.79
N LYS A 76 27.29 -23.82 39.77
CA LYS A 76 28.37 -23.82 40.76
C LYS A 76 28.32 -25.06 41.64
N GLN A 77 27.14 -25.42 42.15
CA GLN A 77 26.96 -26.64 42.96
C GLN A 77 27.25 -27.92 42.17
N CYS A 78 26.84 -27.97 40.90
CA CYS A 78 27.16 -29.07 39.99
C CYS A 78 28.67 -29.17 39.75
N HIS A 79 29.34 -28.03 39.53
CA HIS A 79 30.80 -27.97 39.37
C HIS A 79 31.53 -28.48 40.61
N GLU A 80 31.15 -28.03 41.81
CA GLU A 80 31.75 -28.47 43.07
C GLU A 80 31.59 -29.99 43.29
N GLN A 81 30.43 -30.54 42.97
CA GLN A 81 30.21 -32.00 43.06
C GLN A 81 31.04 -32.79 42.04
N LEU A 82 31.13 -32.32 40.80
CA LEU A 82 31.96 -32.95 39.77
C LEU A 82 33.47 -32.81 40.07
N GLN A 83 33.88 -31.72 40.73
CA GLN A 83 35.24 -31.53 41.21
C GLN A 83 35.56 -32.49 42.36
N GLY A 84 34.65 -32.65 43.32
CA GLY A 84 34.79 -33.67 44.36
C GLY A 84 34.87 -35.10 43.82
N LEU A 85 34.10 -35.42 42.77
CA LEU A 85 34.21 -36.69 42.05
C LEU A 85 35.56 -36.86 41.37
N LYS A 86 36.00 -35.83 40.63
CA LYS A 86 37.29 -35.81 39.94
C LYS A 86 38.44 -36.06 40.91
N ASP A 87 38.48 -35.36 42.04
CA ASP A 87 39.58 -35.43 43.01
C ASP A 87 39.65 -36.81 43.68
N ARG A 88 38.52 -37.49 43.87
CA ARG A 88 38.47 -38.87 44.36
C ARG A 88 38.82 -39.92 43.29
N LEU A 89 38.54 -39.62 42.02
CA LEU A 89 38.88 -40.47 40.87
C LEU A 89 40.33 -40.29 40.40
N GLU A 90 40.96 -39.14 40.68
CA GLU A 90 42.35 -38.89 40.31
C GLU A 90 43.31 -39.70 41.19
N PRO A 91 44.22 -40.49 40.60
CA PRO A 91 45.27 -41.15 41.37
C PRO A 91 46.24 -40.10 41.92
N GLY A 92 46.35 -39.98 43.24
CA GLY A 92 47.18 -38.96 43.90
C GLY A 92 48.65 -38.94 43.45
N ARG A 93 49.34 -37.80 43.64
CA ARG A 93 50.73 -37.55 43.18
C ARG A 93 51.74 -38.65 43.53
N GLY A 94 51.52 -39.41 44.61
CA GLY A 94 52.35 -40.57 45.00
C GLY A 94 52.36 -41.73 44.00
N ARG A 95 51.38 -41.81 43.07
CA ARG A 95 51.30 -42.88 42.06
C ARG A 95 52.09 -42.62 40.77
N LYS A 96 52.46 -41.36 40.47
CA LYS A 96 53.43 -41.10 39.37
C LYS A 96 54.80 -41.69 39.69
N ALA A 97 55.18 -41.75 40.98
CA ALA A 97 56.38 -42.43 41.43
C ALA A 97 56.24 -43.97 41.41
N MET A 98 55.03 -44.51 41.66
CA MET A 98 54.77 -45.96 41.64
C MET A 98 54.54 -46.58 40.25
N GLN A 99 54.50 -45.80 39.17
CA GLN A 99 54.51 -46.35 37.80
C GLN A 99 55.80 -47.13 37.47
N GLN A 100 56.87 -46.99 38.26
CA GLN A 100 58.11 -47.76 38.11
C GLN A 100 58.03 -49.21 38.60
N PHE A 101 57.02 -49.59 39.41
CA PHE A 101 56.94 -50.91 40.04
C PHE A 101 55.56 -51.55 39.85
N GLY A 102 55.22 -51.89 38.59
CA GLY A 102 54.54 -53.14 38.21
C GLY A 102 53.21 -53.60 38.86
N ILE A 103 52.52 -52.83 39.71
CA ILE A 103 51.25 -53.28 40.33
C ILE A 103 50.07 -52.53 39.71
N ARG A 104 49.33 -53.23 38.83
CA ARG A 104 48.11 -52.72 38.17
C ARG A 104 46.85 -53.26 38.85
N ALA A 105 46.16 -52.40 39.58
CA ALA A 105 44.70 -52.39 39.65
C ALA A 105 44.23 -51.06 40.25
N LEU A 106 43.47 -50.28 39.49
CA LEU A 106 42.68 -49.20 40.06
C LEU A 106 41.71 -49.79 41.09
N LYS A 107 41.69 -49.25 42.31
CA LYS A 107 40.69 -49.60 43.33
C LYS A 107 39.59 -48.56 43.25
N TRP A 108 38.35 -49.00 43.07
CA TRP A 108 37.20 -48.10 43.04
C TRP A 108 37.04 -47.40 44.41
N PRO A 109 37.02 -46.05 44.45
CA PRO A 109 37.08 -45.31 45.71
C PRO A 109 35.71 -44.99 46.33
N PHE A 110 34.62 -45.56 45.80
CA PHE A 110 33.26 -45.30 46.23
C PHE A 110 32.52 -46.58 46.62
N THR A 111 31.61 -46.46 47.58
CA THR A 111 30.57 -47.45 47.85
C THR A 111 29.39 -47.26 46.91
N SER A 112 28.60 -48.31 46.64
CA SER A 112 27.42 -48.20 45.77
C SER A 112 26.40 -47.17 46.28
N LYS A 113 26.27 -47.01 47.61
CA LYS A 113 25.42 -45.98 48.24
C LYS A 113 25.89 -44.55 47.96
N GLU A 114 27.21 -44.32 47.91
CA GLU A 114 27.77 -43.02 47.53
C GLU A 114 27.55 -42.72 46.05
N VAL A 115 27.66 -43.74 45.19
CA VAL A 115 27.40 -43.61 43.75
C VAL A 115 25.93 -43.29 43.49
N GLU A 116 25.00 -44.00 44.16
CA GLU A 116 23.55 -43.74 44.11
C GLU A 116 23.24 -42.28 44.44
N LYS A 117 23.71 -41.79 45.59
CA LYS A 117 23.49 -40.41 46.04
C LYS A 117 24.05 -39.39 45.04
N THR A 118 25.22 -39.68 44.49
CA THR A 118 25.87 -38.79 43.53
C THR A 118 25.11 -38.73 42.20
N VAL A 119 24.65 -39.89 41.70
CA VAL A 119 23.83 -39.96 40.48
C VAL A 119 22.52 -39.20 40.66
N GLN A 120 21.84 -39.34 41.81
CA GLN A 120 20.61 -38.61 42.11
C GLN A 120 20.82 -37.09 42.15
N ASN A 121 21.92 -36.62 42.75
CA ASN A 121 22.24 -35.19 42.78
C ASN A 121 22.50 -34.65 41.37
N ILE A 122 23.31 -35.36 40.56
CA ILE A 122 23.59 -34.95 39.18
C ILE A 122 22.30 -34.94 38.34
N GLU A 123 21.42 -35.93 38.55
CA GLU A 123 20.11 -35.97 37.91
C GLU A 123 19.23 -34.76 38.26
N SER A 124 19.22 -34.32 39.52
CA SER A 124 18.51 -33.11 39.93
C SER A 124 19.02 -31.85 39.23
N TYR A 125 20.34 -31.68 39.09
CA TYR A 125 20.91 -30.59 38.31
C TYR A 125 20.57 -30.69 36.83
N GLN A 126 20.66 -31.89 36.25
CA GLN A 126 20.30 -32.15 34.86
C GLN A 126 18.84 -31.75 34.56
N THR A 127 17.90 -32.12 35.43
CA THR A 127 16.48 -31.73 35.30
C THR A 127 16.32 -30.22 35.35
N THR A 128 17.01 -29.54 36.28
CA THR A 128 17.01 -28.08 36.39
C THR A 128 17.52 -27.42 35.10
N PHE A 129 18.61 -27.94 34.53
CA PHE A 129 19.19 -27.44 33.29
C PHE A 129 18.28 -27.66 32.08
N SER A 130 17.62 -28.81 32.00
CA SER A 130 16.66 -29.10 30.92
C SER A 130 15.40 -28.24 30.99
N LEU A 131 14.86 -27.97 32.19
CA LEU A 131 13.69 -27.13 32.36
C LEU A 131 13.98 -25.67 31.97
N ALA A 132 15.17 -25.16 32.33
CA ALA A 132 15.59 -23.83 31.92
C ALA A 132 15.71 -23.71 30.40
N LEU A 133 16.32 -24.70 29.74
CA LEU A 133 16.44 -24.74 28.28
C LEU A 133 15.08 -24.80 27.57
N GLN A 134 14.12 -25.56 28.11
CA GLN A 134 12.74 -25.59 27.59
C GLN A 134 12.04 -24.22 27.73
N THR A 135 12.28 -23.53 28.84
CA THR A 135 11.72 -22.19 29.08
C THR A 135 12.23 -21.18 28.05
N ASP A 136 13.52 -21.23 27.72
CA ASP A 136 14.12 -20.37 26.69
C ASP A 136 13.66 -20.71 25.28
N GLN A 137 13.58 -22.00 24.94
CA GLN A 137 13.05 -22.45 23.65
C GLN A 137 11.62 -21.93 23.46
N THR A 138 10.79 -22.01 24.49
CA THR A 138 9.42 -21.48 24.47
C THR A 138 9.42 -19.95 24.33
N GLY A 139 10.28 -19.26 25.06
CA GLY A 139 10.43 -17.80 24.95
C GLY A 139 10.90 -17.34 23.56
N PHE A 140 11.79 -18.10 22.91
CA PHE A 140 12.27 -17.83 21.57
C PHE A 140 11.18 -18.07 20.51
N VAL A 141 10.43 -19.17 20.61
CA VAL A 141 9.27 -19.43 19.74
C VAL A 141 8.24 -18.31 19.84
N LEU A 142 7.90 -17.85 21.06
CA LEU A 142 6.98 -16.73 21.28
C LEU A 142 7.52 -15.39 20.74
N ARG A 143 8.84 -15.18 20.73
CA ARG A 143 9.47 -13.98 20.15
C ARG A 143 9.50 -14.03 18.62
N ILE A 144 9.73 -15.20 18.02
CA ILE A 144 9.63 -15.38 16.57
C ILE A 144 8.21 -15.08 16.13
N ASP A 145 7.21 -15.69 16.78
CA ASP A 145 5.79 -15.51 16.47
C ASP A 145 5.44 -14.01 16.41
N ARG A 146 5.84 -13.24 17.43
CA ARG A 146 5.68 -11.76 17.48
C ARG A 146 6.39 -10.98 16.38
N LYS A 147 7.53 -11.44 15.84
CA LYS A 147 8.26 -10.74 14.77
C LYS A 147 7.71 -11.04 13.37
N THR A 148 7.13 -12.22 13.16
CA THR A 148 6.49 -12.61 11.89
C THR A 148 5.07 -12.09 11.73
N ASP A 149 4.45 -11.63 12.81
CA ASP A 149 3.03 -11.32 12.87
C ASP A 149 2.66 -9.91 12.36
N ARG A 150 2.90 -9.63 11.09
CA ARG A 150 2.32 -8.45 10.43
C ARG A 150 0.87 -8.74 10.03
N LEU A 151 -0.01 -7.76 10.20
CA LEU A 151 -1.35 -7.83 9.59
C LEU A 151 -1.21 -7.85 8.08
N LEU A 152 -1.54 -8.97 7.45
CA LEU A 152 -1.56 -9.14 5.99
C LEU A 152 -2.89 -8.63 5.42
N LEU A 153 -3.22 -7.37 5.73
CA LEU A 153 -4.35 -6.71 5.10
C LEU A 153 -3.95 -6.22 3.70
N PRO A 154 -4.76 -6.48 2.67
CA PRO A 154 -4.54 -5.87 1.37
C PRO A 154 -4.77 -4.35 1.47
N ILE A 155 -3.83 -3.57 0.93
CA ILE A 155 -3.86 -2.12 0.93
C ILE A 155 -3.97 -1.57 -0.50
N ALA A 156 -4.54 -0.39 -0.65
CA ALA A 156 -4.44 0.37 -1.89
C ALA A 156 -3.02 0.94 -2.04
N GLU A 157 -2.22 0.34 -2.93
CA GLU A 157 -0.87 0.82 -3.21
C GLU A 157 -0.90 2.27 -3.72
N GLY A 158 -0.01 3.09 -3.16
CA GLY A 158 0.12 4.49 -3.56
C GLY A 158 -0.96 5.43 -3.04
N ALA A 159 -1.89 4.97 -2.20
CA ALA A 159 -2.93 5.81 -1.60
C ALA A 159 -2.43 6.66 -0.42
N SER A 160 -1.40 6.22 0.30
CA SER A 160 -0.82 6.96 1.44
C SER A 160 0.01 8.16 0.97
N PHE A 161 0.02 9.26 1.72
CA PHE A 161 0.68 10.52 1.34
C PHE A 161 2.20 10.40 1.15
N ASN A 162 2.81 9.42 1.80
CA ASN A 162 4.25 9.14 1.80
C ASN A 162 4.63 7.99 0.87
N SER A 163 3.72 7.56 -0.01
CA SER A 163 4.06 6.60 -1.05
C SER A 163 5.04 7.21 -2.06
N HIS A 164 5.84 6.37 -2.70
CA HIS A 164 6.70 6.79 -3.81
C HIS A 164 5.90 7.47 -4.94
N THR A 165 4.66 7.04 -5.18
CA THR A 165 3.76 7.66 -6.18
C THR A 165 3.33 9.08 -5.83
N GLU A 166 3.46 9.50 -4.57
CA GLU A 166 3.14 10.85 -4.11
C GLU A 166 4.38 11.71 -3.85
N GLU A 167 5.60 11.16 -3.96
CA GLU A 167 6.87 11.83 -3.62
C GLU A 167 7.08 13.15 -4.37
N HIS A 168 6.81 13.16 -5.69
CA HIS A 168 6.98 14.33 -6.54
C HIS A 168 5.74 15.22 -6.64
N ASN A 169 4.65 14.89 -5.92
CA ASN A 169 3.45 15.72 -5.98
C ASN A 169 3.62 17.00 -5.15
N ALA A 170 3.17 18.10 -5.74
CA ALA A 170 3.34 19.43 -5.13
C ALA A 170 2.66 19.54 -3.77
N ARG A 171 3.36 20.22 -2.86
CA ARG A 171 2.89 20.71 -1.56
C ARG A 171 2.70 22.23 -1.64
N CYS A 172 2.02 22.82 -0.66
CA CYS A 172 1.86 24.27 -0.59
C CYS A 172 3.23 24.94 -0.55
N LEU A 173 3.42 25.98 -1.35
CA LEU A 173 4.65 26.76 -1.32
C LEU A 173 4.77 27.50 0.02
N PRO A 174 6.00 27.74 0.52
CA PRO A 174 6.20 28.55 1.71
C PRO A 174 5.45 29.89 1.61
N ASN A 175 4.82 30.29 2.71
CA ASN A 175 4.01 31.51 2.82
C ASN A 175 2.72 31.54 1.99
N THR A 176 2.30 30.42 1.39
CA THR A 176 0.97 30.30 0.76
C THR A 176 0.01 29.52 1.64
N ARG A 177 -1.29 29.84 1.62
CA ARG A 177 -2.34 29.12 2.37
C ARG A 177 -2.08 29.00 3.88
N THR A 178 -1.25 29.87 4.45
CA THR A 178 -0.77 29.79 5.83
C THR A 178 -1.90 29.81 6.85
N GLU A 179 -2.84 30.75 6.69
CA GLU A 179 -3.99 30.91 7.58
C GLU A 179 -4.95 29.72 7.54
N LEU A 180 -5.13 29.14 6.34
CA LEU A 180 -5.94 27.94 6.16
C LEU A 180 -5.29 26.73 6.84
N LEU A 181 -3.99 26.53 6.63
CA LEU A 181 -3.24 25.43 7.26
C LEU A 181 -3.24 25.58 8.79
N ARG A 182 -3.08 26.80 9.30
CA ARG A 182 -3.21 27.11 10.74
C ARG A 182 -4.59 26.69 11.26
N THR A 183 -5.66 27.06 10.57
CA THR A 183 -7.03 26.68 10.93
C THR A 183 -7.22 25.16 11.00
N ILE A 184 -6.64 24.41 10.04
CA ILE A 184 -6.69 22.94 10.01
C ILE A 184 -5.91 22.35 11.20
N ILE A 185 -4.72 22.87 11.51
CA ILE A 185 -3.90 22.39 12.63
C ILE A 185 -4.56 22.70 13.97
N GLU A 186 -5.14 23.88 14.14
CA GLU A 186 -5.88 24.26 15.35
C GLU A 186 -7.12 23.41 15.54
N TRP A 187 -7.85 23.16 14.45
CA TRP A 187 -8.95 22.19 14.47
C TRP A 187 -8.47 20.81 14.92
N ALA A 188 -7.36 20.29 14.42
CA ALA A 188 -6.89 18.95 14.79
C ALA A 188 -6.51 18.83 16.28
N ASN A 189 -6.09 19.94 16.90
CA ASN A 189 -5.62 19.96 18.29
C ASN A 189 -6.68 20.40 19.32
N ASN A 190 -7.80 20.97 18.88
CA ASN A 190 -8.86 21.44 19.78
C ASN A 190 -9.69 20.27 20.34
N LYS A 191 -9.51 19.86 21.60
CA LYS A 191 -10.21 18.73 22.23
C LYS A 191 -11.75 18.74 22.06
N ASP A 192 -12.38 19.91 22.11
CA ASP A 192 -13.84 20.08 21.95
C ASP A 192 -14.27 20.38 20.50
N GLY A 193 -13.31 20.32 19.57
CA GLY A 193 -13.50 20.53 18.15
C GLY A 193 -14.34 19.43 17.49
N LYS A 194 -14.85 19.76 16.30
CA LYS A 194 -15.66 18.84 15.49
C LYS A 194 -14.83 17.65 15.04
N THR A 195 -15.45 16.47 14.92
CA THR A 195 -14.76 15.23 14.52
C THR A 195 -14.24 15.27 13.09
N ILE A 196 -14.98 15.97 12.20
CA ILE A 196 -14.66 16.02 10.77
C ILE A 196 -14.41 17.47 10.33
N PHE A 197 -13.33 17.70 9.59
CA PHE A 197 -13.08 18.93 8.85
C PHE A 197 -13.31 18.67 7.37
N TRP A 198 -14.27 19.35 6.77
CA TRP A 198 -14.55 19.24 5.35
C TRP A 198 -13.98 20.44 4.57
N LEU A 199 -12.87 20.23 3.87
CA LEU A 199 -12.28 21.19 2.96
C LEU A 199 -12.93 21.07 1.57
N CYS A 200 -13.89 21.94 1.32
CA CYS A 200 -14.67 21.95 0.09
C CYS A 200 -14.10 22.94 -0.93
N GLY A 201 -14.02 22.57 -2.21
CA GLY A 201 -13.51 23.49 -3.23
C GLY A 201 -13.78 23.01 -4.65
N MET A 202 -13.87 23.96 -5.59
CA MET A 202 -14.03 23.64 -7.01
C MET A 202 -12.79 22.92 -7.54
N ALA A 203 -12.91 22.37 -8.75
CA ALA A 203 -11.79 21.80 -9.48
C ALA A 203 -10.65 22.83 -9.56
N GLY A 204 -9.41 22.41 -9.25
CA GLY A 204 -8.23 23.26 -9.42
C GLY A 204 -7.99 24.34 -8.35
N THR A 205 -8.68 24.31 -7.21
CA THR A 205 -8.44 25.27 -6.10
C THR A 205 -7.30 24.87 -5.15
N GLY A 206 -6.62 23.74 -5.39
CA GLY A 206 -5.46 23.29 -4.59
C GLY A 206 -5.77 22.37 -3.40
N LYS A 207 -6.95 21.75 -3.34
CA LYS A 207 -7.37 20.84 -2.24
C LYS A 207 -6.33 19.77 -1.90
N SER A 208 -5.92 18.98 -2.90
CA SER A 208 -4.93 17.91 -2.72
C SER A 208 -3.57 18.42 -2.28
N THR A 209 -3.16 19.59 -2.77
CA THR A 209 -1.91 20.25 -2.34
C THR A 209 -1.97 20.62 -0.86
N ILE A 210 -3.12 21.12 -0.39
CA ILE A 210 -3.36 21.43 1.03
C ILE A 210 -3.40 20.15 1.87
N ALA A 211 -4.09 19.11 1.40
CA ALA A 211 -4.16 17.81 2.08
C ALA A 211 -2.77 17.19 2.26
N ARG A 212 -1.92 17.21 1.22
CA ARG A 212 -0.52 16.72 1.32
C ARG A 212 0.30 17.50 2.33
N THR A 213 0.21 18.83 2.33
CA THR A 213 0.91 19.66 3.31
C THR A 213 0.42 19.39 4.72
N ALA A 214 -0.91 19.29 4.93
CA ALA A 214 -1.47 18.96 6.24
C ALA A 214 -1.03 17.56 6.71
N SER A 215 -1.08 16.54 5.85
CA SER A 215 -0.59 15.19 6.16
C SER A 215 0.87 15.19 6.58
N GLN A 216 1.73 15.94 5.88
CA GLN A 216 3.14 16.08 6.26
C GLN A 216 3.28 16.72 7.65
N SER A 217 2.60 17.83 7.90
CA SER A 217 2.66 18.49 9.22
C SER A 217 2.15 17.58 10.34
N PHE A 218 1.09 16.80 10.12
CA PHE A 218 0.61 15.83 11.10
C PHE A 218 1.59 14.67 11.30
N ALA A 219 2.27 14.22 10.24
CA ALA A 219 3.28 13.16 10.35
C ALA A 219 4.50 13.63 11.14
N GLU A 220 5.00 14.84 10.87
CA GLU A 220 6.10 15.48 11.60
C GLU A 220 5.76 15.71 13.07
N ALA A 221 4.50 16.04 13.38
CA ALA A 221 3.99 16.15 14.74
C ALA A 221 3.70 14.80 15.42
N GLY A 222 3.87 13.66 14.72
CA GLY A 222 3.54 12.33 15.25
C GLY A 222 2.04 12.10 15.48
N GLN A 223 1.17 12.89 14.84
CA GLN A 223 -0.29 12.87 15.00
C GLN A 223 -1.03 12.18 13.83
N LEU A 224 -0.37 11.98 12.70
CA LEU A 224 -0.99 11.34 11.53
C LEU A 224 -1.22 9.85 11.80
N GLY A 225 -2.49 9.46 11.88
CA GLY A 225 -2.93 8.07 12.03
C GLY A 225 -2.92 7.32 10.71
N ALA A 226 -3.54 7.90 9.67
CA ALA A 226 -3.59 7.32 8.33
C ALA A 226 -3.82 8.40 7.27
N SER A 227 -3.57 8.07 6.01
CA SER A 227 -3.92 8.94 4.89
C SER A 227 -4.34 8.14 3.67
N PHE A 228 -5.33 8.63 2.93
CA PHE A 228 -5.81 8.02 1.70
C PHE A 228 -6.14 9.09 0.66
N PHE A 229 -5.45 9.02 -0.48
CA PHE A 229 -5.60 9.95 -1.60
C PHE A 229 -6.32 9.25 -2.74
N PHE A 230 -7.64 9.47 -2.82
CA PHE A 230 -8.46 8.96 -3.91
C PHE A 230 -7.98 9.54 -5.25
N LYS A 231 -7.97 8.69 -6.27
CA LYS A 231 -7.69 9.09 -7.65
C LYS A 231 -8.60 8.32 -8.59
N LYS A 232 -9.47 9.05 -9.28
CA LYS A 232 -10.49 8.45 -10.14
C LYS A 232 -9.82 7.76 -11.31
N GLY A 233 -10.20 6.51 -11.53
CA GLY A 233 -9.61 5.68 -12.55
C GLY A 233 -8.14 5.38 -12.31
N GLU A 234 -7.68 5.23 -11.07
CA GLU A 234 -6.37 4.66 -10.71
C GLU A 234 -6.54 3.34 -9.92
N GLY A 235 -7.42 2.46 -10.38
CA GLY A 235 -7.63 1.13 -9.78
C GLY A 235 -8.10 1.20 -8.33
N GLU A 236 -7.35 0.57 -7.41
CA GLU A 236 -7.68 0.55 -5.97
C GLU A 236 -7.70 1.94 -5.31
N ARG A 237 -7.15 2.98 -5.97
CA ARG A 237 -7.24 4.38 -5.50
C ARG A 237 -8.53 5.07 -5.93
N GLY A 238 -9.21 4.57 -6.96
CA GLY A 238 -10.53 5.06 -7.40
C GLY A 238 -11.69 4.37 -6.66
N ASN A 239 -11.42 3.22 -6.02
CA ASN A 239 -12.40 2.39 -5.35
C ASN A 239 -12.26 2.45 -3.81
N ALA A 240 -13.38 2.33 -3.10
CA ALA A 240 -13.42 2.26 -1.65
C ALA A 240 -13.09 0.87 -1.06
N SER A 241 -13.02 -0.19 -1.88
CA SER A 241 -12.82 -1.60 -1.45
C SER A 241 -11.66 -1.80 -0.46
N ARG A 242 -10.58 -1.01 -0.60
CA ARG A 242 -9.37 -1.06 0.25
C ARG A 242 -9.22 0.13 1.18
N PHE A 243 -10.19 1.04 1.21
CA PHE A 243 -10.10 2.27 1.99
C PHE A 243 -9.89 1.96 3.48
N PHE A 244 -10.78 1.17 4.07
CA PHE A 244 -10.70 0.86 5.50
C PHE A 244 -9.60 -0.14 5.86
N SER A 245 -9.23 -1.06 4.96
CA SER A 245 -8.09 -1.95 5.20
C SER A 245 -6.76 -1.19 5.19
N THR A 246 -6.57 -0.23 4.28
CA THR A 246 -5.40 0.68 4.29
C THR A 246 -5.37 1.51 5.57
N VAL A 247 -6.49 2.15 5.92
CA VAL A 247 -6.58 2.97 7.15
C VAL A 247 -6.30 2.15 8.40
N ALA A 248 -6.86 0.93 8.52
CA ALA A 248 -6.61 0.05 9.66
C ALA A 248 -5.14 -0.36 9.77
N THR A 249 -4.50 -0.68 8.64
CA THR A 249 -3.07 -1.03 8.59
C THR A 249 -2.19 0.12 9.08
N ASP A 250 -2.45 1.34 8.60
CA ASP A 250 -1.71 2.53 9.02
C ASP A 250 -1.95 2.83 10.51
N LEU A 251 -3.20 2.75 10.97
CA LEU A 251 -3.55 3.00 12.37
C LEU A 251 -2.91 1.98 13.32
N VAL A 252 -2.83 0.70 12.97
CA VAL A 252 -2.16 -0.31 13.81
C VAL A 252 -0.68 0.03 14.01
N ALA A 253 -0.03 0.55 12.97
CA ALA A 253 1.37 0.94 13.06
C ALA A 253 1.58 2.14 14.01
N ARG A 254 0.55 2.96 14.24
CA ARG A 254 0.58 4.14 15.10
C ARG A 254 0.02 3.90 16.50
N GLU A 255 -0.98 3.04 16.62
CA GLU A 255 -1.61 2.61 17.87
C GLU A 255 -1.55 1.08 17.99
N PRO A 256 -0.40 0.52 18.47
CA PRO A 256 -0.22 -0.93 18.57
C PRO A 256 -1.23 -1.62 19.48
N GLY A 257 -1.88 -0.89 20.40
CA GLY A 257 -2.96 -1.41 21.24
C GLY A 257 -4.16 -1.93 20.44
N MET A 258 -4.35 -1.45 19.20
CA MET A 258 -5.41 -1.88 18.29
C MET A 258 -5.19 -3.31 17.76
N PHE A 259 -3.92 -3.73 17.64
CA PHE A 259 -3.51 -4.94 16.93
C PHE A 259 -4.18 -6.24 17.40
N PRO A 260 -4.31 -6.55 18.71
CA PRO A 260 -4.95 -7.78 19.17
C PRO A 260 -6.42 -7.87 18.74
N GLY A 261 -7.14 -6.73 18.77
CA GLY A 261 -8.53 -6.66 18.34
C GLY A 261 -8.67 -6.87 16.83
N THR A 262 -7.81 -6.20 16.04
CA THR A 262 -7.81 -6.34 14.58
C THR A 262 -7.44 -7.76 14.15
N ARG A 263 -6.44 -8.40 14.80
CA ARG A 263 -6.09 -9.79 14.52
C ARG A 263 -7.25 -10.73 14.79
N LYS A 264 -7.86 -10.62 15.97
CA LYS A 264 -9.00 -11.48 16.34
C LYS A 264 -10.11 -11.40 15.29
N ALA A 265 -10.42 -10.20 14.79
CA ALA A 265 -11.43 -10.02 13.76
C ALA A 265 -11.07 -10.72 12.42
N LEU A 266 -9.78 -10.79 12.08
CA LEU A 266 -9.30 -11.48 10.88
C LEU A 266 -9.23 -13.01 11.06
N ASP A 267 -8.90 -13.48 12.26
CA ASP A 267 -8.92 -14.90 12.58
C ASP A 267 -10.36 -15.45 12.52
N GLU A 268 -11.36 -14.64 12.91
CA GLU A 268 -12.79 -14.98 12.83
C GLU A 268 -13.36 -14.88 11.41
N ASP A 269 -12.93 -13.92 10.59
CA ASP A 269 -13.31 -13.77 9.18
C ASP A 269 -12.10 -13.42 8.30
N PRO A 270 -11.40 -14.43 7.73
CA PRO A 270 -10.24 -14.19 6.87
C PRO A 270 -10.56 -13.36 5.61
N ALA A 271 -11.83 -13.33 5.19
CA ALA A 271 -12.29 -12.56 4.04
C ALA A 271 -12.76 -11.15 4.40
N LEU A 272 -12.53 -10.67 5.64
CA LEU A 272 -13.04 -9.39 6.14
C LEU A 272 -12.68 -8.19 5.25
N SER A 273 -11.48 -8.19 4.65
CA SER A 273 -11.02 -7.15 3.71
C SER A 273 -11.79 -7.10 2.37
N GLN A 274 -12.66 -8.08 2.11
CA GLN A 274 -13.53 -8.16 0.93
C GLN A 274 -15.02 -8.01 1.29
N ARG A 275 -15.34 -7.80 2.57
CA ARG A 275 -16.71 -7.56 3.04
C ARG A 275 -17.12 -6.12 2.78
N ALA A 276 -18.38 -5.81 3.08
CA ALA A 276 -18.93 -4.47 2.96
C ALA A 276 -18.14 -3.46 3.80
N LEU A 277 -18.09 -2.20 3.34
CA LEU A 277 -17.37 -1.11 4.00
C LEU A 277 -17.72 -0.95 5.48
N LYS A 278 -18.99 -1.19 5.83
CA LYS A 278 -19.46 -1.17 7.22
C LYS A 278 -18.74 -2.21 8.08
N ASP A 279 -18.69 -3.46 7.63
CA ASP A 279 -18.03 -4.54 8.38
C ASP A 279 -16.52 -4.27 8.51
N GLN A 280 -15.89 -3.79 7.43
CA GLN A 280 -14.49 -3.40 7.46
C GLN A 280 -14.22 -2.32 8.51
N PHE A 281 -14.98 -1.22 8.47
CA PHE A 281 -14.81 -0.13 9.44
C PHE A 281 -15.07 -0.58 10.88
N GLU A 282 -16.18 -1.28 11.11
CA GLU A 282 -16.59 -1.68 12.46
C GLU A 282 -15.58 -2.65 13.07
N LYS A 283 -15.20 -3.70 12.34
CA LYS A 283 -14.37 -4.79 12.87
C LYS A 283 -12.87 -4.53 12.78
N LEU A 284 -12.39 -3.75 11.80
CA LEU A 284 -10.94 -3.47 11.66
C LEU A 284 -10.50 -2.19 12.40
N ILE A 285 -11.40 -1.22 12.60
CA ILE A 285 -11.06 0.11 13.15
C ILE A 285 -11.86 0.38 14.44
N PHE A 286 -13.18 0.43 14.37
CA PHE A 286 -14.01 0.92 15.48
C PHE A 286 -13.90 0.05 16.73
N HIS A 287 -14.17 -1.25 16.63
CA HIS A 287 -14.10 -2.17 17.78
C HIS A 287 -12.66 -2.32 18.29
N PRO A 288 -11.63 -2.49 17.44
CA PRO A 288 -10.25 -2.54 17.90
C PRO A 288 -9.79 -1.28 18.64
N LEU A 289 -10.11 -0.07 18.15
CA LEU A 289 -9.77 1.18 18.85
C LEU A 289 -10.53 1.35 20.17
N SER A 290 -11.79 0.90 20.22
CA SER A 290 -12.61 0.98 21.43
C SER A 290 -12.18 -0.03 22.50
N GLY A 291 -11.50 -1.11 22.09
CA GLY A 291 -10.98 -2.15 22.98
C GLY A 291 -9.59 -1.85 23.56
N VAL A 292 -8.98 -0.72 23.23
CA VAL A 292 -7.64 -0.35 23.74
C VAL A 292 -7.72 0.00 25.22
N SER A 293 -7.06 -0.78 26.07
CA SER A 293 -7.12 -0.61 27.54
C SER A 293 -6.32 0.58 28.07
N GLN A 294 -5.21 0.95 27.42
CA GLN A 294 -4.36 2.08 27.78
C GLN A 294 -3.85 2.75 26.50
N THR A 295 -4.12 4.05 26.36
CA THR A 295 -3.60 4.84 25.24
C THR A 295 -2.12 5.12 25.47
N HIS A 296 -1.26 4.71 24.54
CA HIS A 296 0.19 4.96 24.65
C HIS A 296 0.60 6.39 24.29
N SER A 297 -0.36 7.21 23.85
CA SER A 297 -0.10 8.48 23.18
C SER A 297 -0.56 9.69 24.00
N THR A 298 0.30 10.72 24.06
CA THR A 298 0.01 12.01 24.71
C THR A 298 -0.70 13.00 23.79
N ILE A 299 -0.93 12.64 22.52
CA ILE A 299 -1.59 13.49 21.54
C ILE A 299 -3.11 13.62 21.79
N PRO A 300 -3.72 14.76 21.41
CA PRO A 300 -5.15 14.97 21.62
C PRO A 300 -6.05 14.03 20.80
N ALA A 301 -5.65 13.69 19.58
CA ALA A 301 -6.37 12.79 18.68
C ALA A 301 -5.47 12.36 17.52
N TRP A 302 -5.65 11.14 17.03
CA TRP A 302 -5.09 10.70 15.74
C TRP A 302 -5.85 11.37 14.59
N VAL A 303 -5.14 11.79 13.54
CA VAL A 303 -5.74 12.41 12.36
C VAL A 303 -5.69 11.45 11.17
N ILE A 304 -6.84 11.25 10.53
CA ILE A 304 -6.96 10.61 9.22
C ILE A 304 -7.16 11.70 8.17
N VAL A 305 -6.38 11.65 7.10
CA VAL A 305 -6.55 12.55 5.94
C VAL A 305 -7.13 11.76 4.77
N VAL A 306 -8.32 12.17 4.31
CA VAL A 306 -9.01 11.62 3.14
C VAL A 306 -9.04 12.70 2.07
N ASP A 307 -8.19 12.57 1.06
CA ASP A 307 -8.13 13.52 -0.04
C ASP A 307 -9.01 13.09 -1.22
N ALA A 308 -9.65 14.08 -1.85
CA ALA A 308 -10.39 13.97 -3.09
C ALA A 308 -11.51 12.91 -3.04
N LEU A 309 -12.35 12.92 -2.01
CA LEU A 309 -13.43 11.94 -1.86
C LEU A 309 -14.40 11.89 -3.07
N ASP A 310 -14.53 12.99 -3.81
CA ASP A 310 -15.27 13.04 -5.09
C ASP A 310 -14.67 12.21 -6.22
N GLU A 311 -13.43 11.75 -6.06
CA GLU A 311 -12.75 10.88 -7.01
C GLU A 311 -13.01 9.39 -6.77
N CYS A 312 -13.75 9.04 -5.70
CA CYS A 312 -14.27 7.69 -5.53
C CYS A 312 -15.36 7.40 -6.56
N GLU A 313 -15.23 6.29 -7.27
CA GLU A 313 -16.03 5.99 -8.48
C GLU A 313 -17.51 5.76 -8.19
N ARG A 314 -17.83 5.18 -7.02
CA ARG A 314 -19.20 4.81 -6.65
C ARG A 314 -19.78 5.78 -5.64
N GLU A 315 -20.87 6.46 -6.03
CA GLU A 315 -21.56 7.38 -5.14
C GLU A 315 -22.12 6.69 -3.88
N GLU A 316 -22.50 5.42 -3.97
CA GLU A 316 -22.99 4.64 -2.81
C GLU A 316 -21.89 4.47 -1.77
N ASP A 317 -20.66 4.18 -2.21
CA ASP A 317 -19.52 3.99 -1.35
C ASP A 317 -19.12 5.30 -0.67
N VAL A 318 -19.15 6.43 -1.40
CA VAL A 318 -18.93 7.76 -0.83
C VAL A 318 -19.93 8.06 0.31
N ARG A 319 -21.22 7.76 0.09
CA ARG A 319 -22.25 7.95 1.13
C ARG A 319 -22.00 7.04 2.34
N ALA A 320 -21.65 5.78 2.10
CA ALA A 320 -21.33 4.83 3.16
C ALA A 320 -20.11 5.28 3.98
N ILE A 321 -19.03 5.73 3.33
CA ILE A 321 -17.84 6.28 3.98
C ILE A 321 -18.23 7.45 4.88
N LEU A 322 -18.94 8.46 4.36
CA LEU A 322 -19.35 9.63 5.14
C LEU A 322 -20.16 9.24 6.37
N GLN A 323 -21.12 8.32 6.22
CA GLN A 323 -21.93 7.81 7.35
C GLN A 323 -21.07 7.12 8.40
N LEU A 324 -20.13 6.26 7.99
CA LEU A 324 -19.25 5.52 8.91
C LEU A 324 -18.29 6.45 9.66
N LEU A 325 -17.73 7.46 8.98
CA LEU A 325 -16.83 8.43 9.60
C LEU A 325 -17.51 9.23 10.73
N THR A 326 -18.83 9.39 10.72
CA THR A 326 -19.54 10.05 11.84
C THR A 326 -19.37 9.33 13.17
N ARG A 327 -19.11 8.02 13.15
CA ARG A 327 -18.91 7.19 14.34
C ARG A 327 -17.55 7.41 15.00
N ALA A 328 -16.64 8.14 14.36
CA ALA A 328 -15.35 8.48 14.95
C ALA A 328 -15.50 9.31 16.25
N LYS A 329 -16.62 10.03 16.41
CA LYS A 329 -16.93 10.78 17.64
C LYS A 329 -17.22 9.88 18.85
N ASP A 330 -17.67 8.64 18.59
CA ASP A 330 -18.09 7.68 19.61
C ASP A 330 -16.91 6.77 20.03
N MET A 331 -15.72 6.97 19.45
CA MET A 331 -14.52 6.20 19.75
C MET A 331 -13.88 6.69 21.05
N GLN A 332 -13.74 5.78 22.01
CA GLN A 332 -13.05 5.98 23.28
C GLN A 332 -12.36 4.67 23.69
N PRO A 333 -11.17 4.71 24.31
CA PRO A 333 -10.45 5.89 24.79
C PRO A 333 -9.62 6.61 23.71
N VAL A 334 -9.45 6.01 22.53
CA VAL A 334 -8.66 6.61 21.45
C VAL A 334 -9.50 7.61 20.65
N SER A 335 -9.10 8.88 20.64
CA SER A 335 -9.77 9.93 19.88
C SER A 335 -9.28 10.00 18.43
N LEU A 336 -10.23 10.12 17.49
CA LEU A 336 -9.96 10.15 16.06
C LEU A 336 -10.58 11.38 15.40
N ARG A 337 -9.86 12.03 14.49
CA ARG A 337 -10.32 13.16 13.68
C ARG A 337 -10.08 12.89 12.22
N VAL A 338 -10.95 13.45 11.36
CA VAL A 338 -10.90 13.18 9.92
C VAL A 338 -10.92 14.47 9.13
N LEU A 339 -9.83 14.75 8.41
CA LEU A 339 -9.78 15.79 7.39
C LEU A 339 -10.25 15.19 6.07
N VAL A 340 -11.33 15.71 5.51
CA VAL A 340 -11.87 15.27 4.22
C VAL A 340 -11.76 16.42 3.23
N THR A 341 -11.19 16.19 2.06
CA THR A 341 -11.28 17.14 0.94
C THR A 341 -12.22 16.62 -0.13
N SER A 342 -13.02 17.50 -0.73
CA SER A 342 -13.82 17.13 -1.90
C SER A 342 -14.33 18.32 -2.71
N ARG A 343 -14.85 18.04 -3.91
CA ARG A 343 -15.80 18.92 -4.61
C ARG A 343 -17.18 18.91 -3.93
N PRO A 344 -17.98 19.99 -4.09
CA PRO A 344 -19.35 20.09 -3.57
C PRO A 344 -20.36 19.31 -4.42
N GLU A 345 -20.08 18.06 -4.79
CA GLU A 345 -21.02 17.23 -5.54
C GLU A 345 -22.28 16.93 -4.72
N LEU A 346 -23.40 16.69 -5.41
CA LEU A 346 -24.71 16.60 -4.76
C LEU A 346 -24.73 15.51 -3.68
N HIS A 347 -24.26 14.30 -3.98
CA HIS A 347 -24.27 13.19 -3.04
C HIS A 347 -23.38 13.44 -1.82
N ILE A 348 -22.23 14.12 -1.97
CA ILE A 348 -21.34 14.51 -0.85
C ILE A 348 -22.00 15.58 0.02
N ARG A 349 -22.53 16.64 -0.60
CA ARG A 349 -23.24 17.72 0.13
C ARG A 349 -24.40 17.18 0.94
N LEU A 350 -25.19 16.28 0.36
CA LEU A 350 -26.31 15.64 1.04
C LEU A 350 -25.80 14.74 2.18
N GLY A 351 -24.71 13.98 1.97
CA GLY A 351 -24.09 13.15 3.00
C GLY A 351 -23.68 13.96 4.24
N PHE A 352 -22.98 15.08 4.05
CA PHE A 352 -22.62 15.97 5.17
C PHE A 352 -23.85 16.60 5.84
N LYS A 353 -24.83 17.08 5.07
CA LYS A 353 -26.06 17.67 5.61
C LYS A 353 -26.91 16.70 6.44
N GLN A 354 -26.82 15.40 6.17
CA GLN A 354 -27.52 14.36 6.93
C GLN A 354 -26.81 14.01 8.24
N MET A 355 -25.58 14.48 8.46
CA MET A 355 -24.85 14.21 9.69
C MET A 355 -25.49 14.91 10.89
N PRO A 356 -25.41 14.34 12.11
CA PRO A 356 -25.87 15.01 13.32
C PRO A 356 -25.22 16.38 13.50
N ASN A 357 -25.98 17.33 14.04
CA ASN A 357 -25.50 18.69 14.29
C ASN A 357 -24.20 18.68 15.10
N GLY A 358 -23.21 19.42 14.62
CA GLY A 358 -21.93 19.51 15.30
C GLY A 358 -21.01 18.31 15.13
N THR A 359 -21.21 17.46 14.11
CA THR A 359 -20.26 16.39 13.74
C THR A 359 -19.08 16.91 12.90
N TYR A 360 -19.34 17.89 12.02
CA TYR A 360 -18.34 18.43 11.11
C TYR A 360 -18.29 19.96 11.12
N GLN A 361 -17.19 20.51 10.62
CA GLN A 361 -17.05 21.90 10.22
C GLN A 361 -16.59 21.95 8.76
N ASP A 362 -17.09 22.90 7.96
CA ASP A 362 -16.71 23.05 6.56
C ASP A 362 -15.95 24.35 6.29
N LEU A 363 -15.06 24.31 5.31
CA LEU A 363 -14.41 25.48 4.75
C LEU A 363 -14.43 25.40 3.23
N VAL A 364 -14.98 26.45 2.60
CA VAL A 364 -15.15 26.51 1.15
C VAL A 364 -14.05 27.36 0.51
N LEU A 365 -13.09 26.72 -0.16
CA LEU A 365 -11.88 27.36 -0.71
C LEU A 365 -12.16 28.50 -1.69
N HIS A 366 -13.18 28.37 -2.53
CA HIS A 366 -13.54 29.40 -3.50
C HIS A 366 -14.32 30.57 -2.88
N LYS A 367 -14.62 30.51 -1.58
CA LYS A 367 -15.22 31.61 -0.79
C LYS A 367 -14.20 32.29 0.12
N VAL A 368 -12.95 31.82 0.15
CA VAL A 368 -11.85 32.52 0.83
C VAL A 368 -11.69 33.91 0.21
N ALA A 369 -11.28 34.90 1.03
CA ALA A 369 -11.12 36.27 0.59
C ALA A 369 -10.27 36.36 -0.69
N LYS A 370 -10.80 37.06 -1.70
CA LYS A 370 -10.17 37.17 -3.03
C LYS A 370 -8.71 37.65 -2.93
N ASN A 371 -8.45 38.64 -2.07
CA ASN A 371 -7.11 39.19 -1.86
C ASN A 371 -6.12 38.14 -1.34
N THR A 372 -6.56 37.20 -0.49
CA THR A 372 -5.71 36.09 -0.02
C THR A 372 -5.34 35.16 -1.17
N ILE A 373 -6.32 34.81 -2.01
CA ILE A 373 -6.10 33.95 -3.19
C ILE A 373 -5.17 34.64 -4.20
N GLU A 374 -5.37 35.93 -4.46
CA GLU A 374 -4.50 36.75 -5.32
C GLU A 374 -3.06 36.75 -4.82
N ASN A 375 -2.86 36.95 -3.51
CA ASN A 375 -1.53 36.96 -2.91
C ASN A 375 -0.84 35.59 -3.03
N ASP A 376 -1.56 34.50 -2.72
CA ASP A 376 -1.01 33.14 -2.83
C ASP A 376 -0.65 32.79 -4.28
N ILE A 377 -1.51 33.13 -5.26
CA ILE A 377 -1.23 32.92 -6.70
C ILE A 377 -0.05 33.78 -7.16
N ARG A 378 0.07 35.02 -6.68
CA ARG A 378 1.20 35.89 -7.01
C ARG A 378 2.53 35.31 -6.51
N LEU A 379 2.55 34.78 -5.29
CA LEU A 379 3.72 34.07 -4.75
C LEU A 379 4.05 32.84 -5.57
N PHE A 380 3.03 32.06 -5.96
CA PHE A 380 3.21 30.90 -6.85
C PHE A 380 3.84 31.28 -8.19
N TYR A 381 3.31 32.30 -8.90
CA TYR A 381 3.89 32.74 -10.17
C TYR A 381 5.32 33.24 -10.02
N LYS A 382 5.61 34.04 -8.98
CA LYS A 382 6.97 34.51 -8.71
C LYS A 382 7.95 33.37 -8.50
N HIS A 383 7.52 32.31 -7.81
CA HIS A 383 8.32 31.12 -7.58
C HIS A 383 8.57 30.35 -8.88
N GLU A 384 7.51 29.90 -9.55
CA GLU A 384 7.59 29.03 -10.73
C GLU A 384 8.23 29.73 -11.93
N LEU A 385 7.83 30.96 -12.25
CA LEU A 385 8.45 31.72 -13.34
C LEU A 385 9.89 32.12 -12.99
N GLY A 386 10.21 32.29 -11.71
CA GLY A 386 11.59 32.49 -11.24
C GLY A 386 12.48 31.25 -11.41
N ILE A 387 11.92 30.04 -11.33
CA ILE A 387 12.61 28.81 -11.71
C ILE A 387 12.87 28.80 -13.21
N ILE A 388 11.83 29.00 -14.02
CA ILE A 388 11.93 29.02 -15.49
C ILE A 388 12.95 30.06 -15.94
N ARG A 389 12.92 31.27 -15.38
CA ARG A 389 13.90 32.32 -15.69
C ARG A 389 15.34 31.87 -15.49
N ARG A 390 15.63 31.17 -14.38
CA ARG A 390 16.97 30.67 -14.05
C ARG A 390 17.39 29.54 -14.98
N GLU A 391 16.51 28.58 -15.23
CA GLU A 391 16.78 27.43 -16.09
C GLU A 391 16.94 27.81 -17.57
N ARG A 392 16.31 28.91 -17.99
CA ARG A 392 16.31 29.42 -19.36
C ARG A 392 17.21 30.63 -19.59
N GLU A 393 17.97 31.04 -18.57
CA GLU A 393 18.89 32.18 -18.62
C GLU A 393 18.24 33.47 -19.17
N LEU A 394 16.97 33.71 -18.82
CA LEU A 394 16.21 34.87 -19.27
C LEU A 394 16.60 36.14 -18.49
N SER A 395 16.20 37.30 -19.01
CA SER A 395 16.45 38.60 -18.37
C SER A 395 16.01 38.63 -16.91
N LEU A 396 16.79 39.32 -16.06
CA LEU A 396 16.46 39.49 -14.64
C LEU A 396 15.11 40.20 -14.42
N ASP A 397 14.71 41.05 -15.37
CA ASP A 397 13.44 41.79 -15.35
C ASP A 397 12.25 40.95 -15.84
N TRP A 398 12.49 39.73 -16.33
CA TRP A 398 11.44 38.82 -16.76
C TRP A 398 10.99 37.90 -15.63
N PRO A 399 9.68 37.62 -15.48
CA PRO A 399 8.57 38.40 -16.03
C PRO A 399 8.42 39.73 -15.29
N THR A 400 7.88 40.74 -15.96
CA THR A 400 7.65 42.05 -15.33
C THR A 400 6.55 41.97 -14.27
N THR A 401 6.56 42.90 -13.32
CA THR A 401 5.52 42.97 -12.27
C THR A 401 4.11 43.06 -12.86
N ASP A 402 3.93 43.81 -13.96
CA ASP A 402 2.66 43.97 -14.65
C ASP A 402 2.21 42.67 -15.32
N GLN A 403 3.15 41.91 -15.92
CA GLN A 403 2.86 40.59 -16.49
C GLN A 403 2.42 39.61 -15.41
N ILE A 404 3.08 39.59 -14.26
CA ILE A 404 2.67 38.76 -13.11
C ILE A 404 1.27 39.15 -12.65
N GLN A 405 0.98 40.45 -12.53
CA GLN A 405 -0.33 40.92 -12.08
C GLN A 405 -1.44 40.54 -13.06
N ALA A 406 -1.21 40.68 -14.36
CA ALA A 406 -2.14 40.24 -15.40
C ALA A 406 -2.37 38.71 -15.36
N LEU A 407 -1.33 37.91 -15.12
CA LEU A 407 -1.48 36.46 -14.93
C LEU A 407 -2.29 36.12 -13.66
N VAL A 408 -2.07 36.84 -12.56
CA VAL A 408 -2.86 36.66 -11.33
C VAL A 408 -4.34 36.92 -11.60
N GLU A 409 -4.67 37.99 -12.32
CA GLU A 409 -6.05 38.33 -12.68
C GLU A 409 -6.71 37.28 -13.57
N LEU A 410 -5.95 36.65 -14.48
CA LEU A 410 -6.43 35.55 -15.30
C LEU A 410 -6.65 34.26 -14.49
N ALA A 411 -5.77 34.00 -13.52
CA ALA A 411 -5.77 32.77 -12.75
C ALA A 411 -6.85 32.72 -11.68
N VAL A 412 -7.16 33.85 -11.02
CA VAL A 412 -8.08 33.86 -9.87
C VAL A 412 -9.47 33.35 -10.26
N PRO A 413 -10.07 32.40 -9.50
CA PRO A 413 -9.58 31.79 -8.24
C PRO A 413 -8.88 30.42 -8.39
N LEU A 414 -8.50 30.03 -9.60
CA LEU A 414 -8.03 28.69 -9.97
C LEU A 414 -6.50 28.57 -9.99
N PHE A 415 -5.95 27.87 -9.00
CA PHE A 415 -4.52 27.49 -8.99
C PHE A 415 -4.13 26.58 -10.16
N ILE A 416 -5.07 25.77 -10.66
CA ILE A 416 -4.80 24.91 -11.82
C ILE A 416 -4.45 25.74 -13.05
N PHE A 417 -5.08 26.90 -13.25
CA PHE A 417 -4.72 27.81 -14.34
C PHE A 417 -3.27 28.26 -14.19
N ALA A 418 -2.87 28.71 -12.99
CA ALA A 418 -1.52 29.16 -12.74
C ALA A 418 -0.49 28.06 -12.99
N ALA A 419 -0.71 26.87 -12.44
CA ALA A 419 0.18 25.73 -12.63
C ALA A 419 0.27 25.30 -14.11
N THR A 420 -0.85 25.24 -14.82
CA THR A 420 -0.90 24.86 -16.23
C THR A 420 -0.19 25.89 -17.12
N VAL A 421 -0.38 27.20 -16.87
CA VAL A 421 0.33 28.26 -17.57
C VAL A 421 1.83 28.20 -17.32
N CYS A 422 2.27 28.00 -16.07
CA CYS A 422 3.70 27.85 -15.76
C CYS A 422 4.32 26.66 -16.49
N ARG A 423 3.64 25.49 -16.51
CA ARG A 423 4.12 24.32 -17.27
C ARG A 423 4.21 24.58 -18.77
N TYR A 424 3.19 25.22 -19.33
CA TYR A 424 3.17 25.59 -20.74
C TYR A 424 4.30 26.57 -21.10
N ILE A 425 4.51 27.64 -20.31
CA ILE A 425 5.63 28.57 -20.48
C ILE A 425 6.99 27.86 -20.30
N GLY A 426 7.08 26.92 -19.37
CA GLY A 426 8.30 26.17 -19.05
C GLY A 426 8.67 25.05 -20.03
N THR A 427 7.87 24.79 -21.06
CA THR A 427 8.10 23.71 -22.05
C THR A 427 9.51 23.75 -22.62
N LYS A 428 10.30 22.67 -22.49
CA LYS A 428 11.76 22.62 -22.74
C LYS A 428 12.22 23.06 -24.13
N SER A 429 11.41 22.89 -25.17
CA SER A 429 11.73 23.29 -26.55
C SER A 429 11.11 24.64 -26.96
N GLY A 430 10.34 25.28 -26.08
CA GLY A 430 9.57 26.47 -26.40
C GLY A 430 10.26 27.81 -26.10
N ASP A 431 9.62 28.89 -26.54
CA ASP A 431 9.95 30.29 -26.25
C ASP A 431 9.09 30.80 -25.06
N PRO A 432 9.65 30.90 -23.83
CA PRO A 432 8.90 31.33 -22.66
C PRO A 432 8.34 32.75 -22.78
N GLU A 433 9.04 33.67 -23.45
CA GLU A 433 8.62 35.06 -23.60
C GLU A 433 7.48 35.18 -24.62
N GLY A 434 7.57 34.43 -25.73
CA GLY A 434 6.49 34.30 -26.71
C GLY A 434 5.24 33.65 -26.13
N TYR A 435 5.39 32.56 -25.37
CA TYR A 435 4.28 31.86 -24.73
C TYR A 435 3.58 32.73 -23.69
N LEU A 436 4.34 33.47 -22.88
CA LEU A 436 3.78 34.45 -21.95
C LEU A 436 2.95 35.52 -22.68
N ARG A 437 3.49 36.10 -23.77
CA ARG A 437 2.76 37.08 -24.60
C ARG A 437 1.47 36.51 -25.17
N LYS A 438 1.48 35.25 -25.64
CA LYS A 438 0.28 34.57 -26.15
C LYS A 438 -0.78 34.43 -25.06
N VAL A 439 -0.44 33.92 -23.88
CA VAL A 439 -1.39 33.75 -22.76
C VAL A 439 -2.02 35.09 -22.37
N LEU A 440 -1.23 36.16 -22.30
CA LEU A 440 -1.74 37.51 -22.01
C LEU A 440 -2.65 38.05 -23.12
N GLY A 441 -2.45 37.63 -24.38
CA GLY A 441 -3.30 38.00 -25.52
C GLY A 441 -4.72 37.43 -25.49
N TYR A 442 -4.96 36.33 -24.74
CA TYR A 442 -6.28 35.69 -24.59
C TYR A 442 -7.26 36.46 -23.70
N GLN A 443 -6.91 37.66 -23.23
CA GLN A 443 -7.77 38.53 -22.40
C GLN A 443 -9.12 38.93 -23.06
N LYS A 444 -9.32 38.68 -24.36
CA LYS A 444 -10.49 39.15 -25.12
C LYS A 444 -11.64 38.12 -25.16
N SER A 445 -12.61 38.30 -24.25
CA SER A 445 -14.05 37.89 -24.29
C SER A 445 -14.54 36.58 -23.61
N THR A 446 -15.82 36.63 -23.18
CA THR A 446 -16.88 35.64 -22.80
C THR A 446 -16.63 34.17 -22.41
N PHE A 447 -15.40 33.73 -22.22
CA PHE A 447 -15.06 32.34 -21.95
C PHE A 447 -15.22 31.94 -20.47
N SER A 448 -15.60 30.67 -20.24
CA SER A 448 -15.60 30.08 -18.88
C SER A 448 -14.17 30.03 -18.31
N GLN A 449 -14.02 29.83 -17.00
CA GLN A 449 -12.68 29.79 -16.40
C GLN A 449 -11.81 28.62 -16.92
N LEU A 450 -12.42 27.48 -17.30
CA LEU A 450 -11.70 26.35 -17.90
C LEU A 450 -11.29 26.60 -19.35
N ASP A 451 -12.09 27.36 -20.10
CA ASP A 451 -11.73 27.80 -21.46
C ASP A 451 -10.43 28.59 -21.46
N ARG A 452 -10.32 29.57 -20.56
CA ARG A 452 -9.09 30.35 -20.40
C ARG A 452 -7.90 29.47 -20.05
N THR A 453 -8.14 28.37 -19.33
CA THR A 453 -7.07 27.45 -18.91
C THR A 453 -6.55 26.59 -20.06
N TYR A 454 -7.44 26.02 -20.87
CA TYR A 454 -7.07 24.96 -21.82
C TYR A 454 -7.09 25.38 -23.29
N LEU A 455 -7.99 26.29 -23.70
CA LEU A 455 -8.06 26.71 -25.10
C LEU A 455 -6.76 27.34 -25.60
N PRO A 456 -6.06 28.22 -24.85
CA PRO A 456 -4.81 28.80 -25.35
C PRO A 456 -3.76 27.77 -25.74
N ILE A 457 -3.72 26.65 -25.00
CA ILE A 457 -2.80 25.55 -25.25
C ILE A 457 -3.26 24.77 -26.48
N LEU A 458 -4.52 24.32 -26.49
CA LEU A 458 -5.04 23.47 -27.57
C LEU A 458 -5.13 24.21 -28.92
N GLU A 459 -5.57 25.48 -28.91
CA GLU A 459 -5.65 26.33 -30.10
C GLU A 459 -4.27 26.63 -30.67
N GLN A 460 -3.25 26.81 -29.82
CA GLN A 460 -1.88 26.92 -30.32
C GLN A 460 -1.42 25.65 -31.01
N LEU A 461 -1.61 24.49 -30.38
CA LEU A 461 -1.17 23.22 -30.95
C LEU A 461 -1.80 22.97 -32.32
N LEU A 462 -3.07 23.35 -32.49
CA LEU A 462 -3.76 23.28 -33.76
C LEU A 462 -3.29 24.34 -34.75
N ALA A 463 -3.01 25.56 -34.30
CA ALA A 463 -2.51 26.64 -35.15
C ALA A 463 -1.07 26.40 -35.67
N GLU A 464 -0.30 25.55 -34.99
CA GLU A 464 1.02 25.09 -35.44
C GLU A 464 0.94 24.02 -36.54
N GLN A 465 -0.25 23.47 -36.84
CA GLN A 465 -0.44 22.50 -37.93
C GLN A 465 -0.75 23.21 -39.25
N GLU A 466 -0.36 22.59 -40.36
CA GLU A 466 -0.76 23.02 -41.71
C GLU A 466 -2.28 22.93 -41.90
N GLU A 467 -2.88 23.82 -42.70
CA GLU A 467 -4.35 23.93 -42.80
C GLU A 467 -5.03 22.64 -43.28
N ASP A 468 -4.41 21.92 -44.20
CA ASP A 468 -4.88 20.64 -44.73
C ASP A 468 -4.67 19.47 -43.76
N GLU A 469 -3.79 19.61 -42.76
CA GLU A 469 -3.52 18.60 -41.74
C GLU A 469 -4.39 18.76 -40.47
N LYS A 470 -5.01 19.93 -40.25
CA LYS A 470 -5.77 20.23 -39.02
C LYS A 470 -6.89 19.23 -38.73
N GLU A 471 -7.65 18.83 -39.73
CA GLU A 471 -8.74 17.87 -39.55
C GLU A 471 -8.19 16.49 -39.15
N ALA A 472 -7.14 16.02 -39.83
CA ALA A 472 -6.47 14.76 -39.48
C ALA A 472 -5.88 14.81 -38.07
N TRP A 473 -5.34 15.95 -37.67
CA TRP A 473 -4.84 16.19 -36.32
C TRP A 473 -5.96 16.10 -35.28
N LEU A 474 -7.12 16.74 -35.52
CA LEU A 474 -8.28 16.70 -34.62
C LEU A 474 -8.84 15.28 -34.48
N GLN A 475 -8.95 14.54 -35.58
CA GLN A 475 -9.40 13.14 -35.55
C GLN A 475 -8.49 12.28 -34.67
N ALA A 476 -7.18 12.43 -34.84
CA ALA A 476 -6.22 11.70 -34.03
C ALA A 476 -6.17 12.18 -32.57
N PHE A 477 -6.37 13.47 -32.32
CA PHE A 477 -6.55 14.02 -30.98
C PHE A 477 -7.76 13.39 -30.28
N TRP A 478 -8.93 13.34 -30.93
CA TRP A 478 -10.12 12.70 -30.37
C TRP A 478 -9.91 11.21 -30.13
N LYS A 479 -9.29 10.50 -31.07
CA LYS A 479 -8.99 9.07 -30.91
C LYS A 479 -8.07 8.82 -29.71
N LEU A 480 -6.99 9.58 -29.56
CA LEU A 480 -6.00 9.36 -28.51
C LEU A 480 -6.40 10.01 -27.18
N VAL A 481 -6.53 11.34 -27.16
CA VAL A 481 -6.82 12.12 -25.94
C VAL A 481 -8.23 11.85 -25.48
N GLY A 482 -9.20 11.74 -26.40
CA GLY A 482 -10.56 11.34 -26.07
C GLY A 482 -10.59 9.96 -25.38
N SER A 483 -9.80 8.99 -25.86
CA SER A 483 -9.66 7.70 -25.19
C SER A 483 -9.07 7.86 -23.78
N ILE A 484 -7.94 8.57 -23.65
CA ILE A 484 -7.25 8.78 -22.36
C ILE A 484 -8.19 9.37 -21.31
N VAL A 485 -9.03 10.35 -21.68
CA VAL A 485 -9.93 11.01 -20.70
C VAL A 485 -11.13 10.16 -20.28
N VAL A 486 -11.44 9.07 -20.97
CA VAL A 486 -12.55 8.17 -20.62
C VAL A 486 -12.10 6.77 -20.18
N LEU A 487 -10.79 6.52 -20.11
CA LEU A 487 -10.28 5.27 -19.55
C LEU A 487 -10.74 5.09 -18.10
N GLU A 488 -11.06 3.85 -17.73
CA GLU A 488 -11.41 3.46 -16.36
C GLU A 488 -10.15 3.24 -15.49
N SER A 489 -9.00 3.04 -16.14
CA SER A 489 -7.69 2.88 -15.50
C SER A 489 -6.63 3.41 -16.47
N PRO A 490 -5.59 4.13 -16.04
CA PRO A 490 -4.71 4.82 -16.95
C PRO A 490 -3.81 3.77 -17.61
N LEU A 491 -3.54 3.95 -18.90
CA LEU A 491 -2.71 3.04 -19.68
C LEU A 491 -1.39 3.71 -20.05
N SER A 492 -0.36 2.89 -20.23
CA SER A 492 0.95 3.34 -20.69
C SER A 492 0.93 3.59 -22.21
N VAL A 493 1.97 4.25 -22.73
CA VAL A 493 2.13 4.44 -24.19
C VAL A 493 2.12 3.08 -24.91
N ALA A 494 2.81 2.08 -24.34
CA ALA A 494 2.86 0.73 -24.90
C ALA A 494 1.49 0.06 -24.96
N SER A 495 0.70 0.16 -23.88
CA SER A 495 -0.64 -0.45 -23.81
C SER A 495 -1.68 0.30 -24.66
N LEU A 496 -1.63 1.64 -24.69
CA LEU A 496 -2.49 2.44 -25.58
C LEU A 496 -2.22 2.14 -27.05
N SER A 497 -0.95 1.94 -27.43
CA SER A 497 -0.58 1.61 -28.81
C SER A 497 -1.24 0.32 -29.27
N ARG A 498 -1.22 -0.72 -28.42
CA ARG A 498 -1.84 -2.02 -28.71
C ARG A 498 -3.36 -1.94 -28.70
N LEU A 499 -3.96 -1.26 -27.71
CA LEU A 499 -5.41 -1.13 -27.60
C LEU A 499 -6.01 -0.31 -28.75
N LEU A 500 -5.46 0.88 -29.03
CA LEU A 500 -5.99 1.80 -30.05
C LEU A 500 -5.51 1.47 -31.47
N GLN A 501 -4.58 0.51 -31.61
CA GLN A 501 -3.91 0.14 -32.85
C GLN A 501 -3.25 1.36 -33.51
N VAL A 502 -2.52 2.15 -32.71
CA VAL A 502 -1.77 3.34 -33.16
C VAL A 502 -0.30 3.14 -32.84
N PRO A 503 0.65 3.42 -33.75
CA PRO A 503 2.08 3.25 -33.48
C PRO A 503 2.54 4.04 -32.25
N GLN A 504 3.37 3.43 -31.39
CA GLN A 504 3.87 4.08 -30.17
C GLN A 504 4.55 5.43 -30.43
N LYS A 505 5.30 5.53 -31.54
CA LYS A 505 5.96 6.77 -31.94
C LYS A 505 4.96 7.89 -32.21
N GLU A 506 3.84 7.58 -32.85
CA GLU A 506 2.79 8.57 -33.11
C GLU A 506 2.12 9.03 -31.82
N ILE A 507 1.84 8.09 -30.91
CA ILE A 507 1.30 8.40 -29.58
C ILE A 507 2.28 9.31 -28.83
N ALA A 508 3.56 8.95 -28.76
CA ALA A 508 4.58 9.73 -28.05
C ALA A 508 4.67 11.16 -28.61
N CYS A 509 4.78 11.33 -29.93
CA CYS A 509 4.85 12.65 -30.56
C CYS A 509 3.62 13.52 -30.26
N ARG A 510 2.42 12.94 -30.22
CA ARG A 510 1.19 13.68 -29.88
C ARG A 510 1.13 14.06 -28.40
N LEU A 511 1.56 13.16 -27.53
CA LEU A 511 1.58 13.40 -26.09
C LEU A 511 2.67 14.41 -25.68
N ASP A 512 3.76 14.50 -26.44
CA ASP A 512 4.83 15.48 -26.20
C ASP A 512 4.33 16.93 -26.25
N ALA A 513 3.31 17.21 -27.06
CA ALA A 513 2.69 18.52 -27.13
C ALA A 513 1.79 18.84 -25.91
N LEU A 514 1.43 17.84 -25.10
CA LEU A 514 0.39 17.92 -24.07
C LEU A 514 0.93 17.78 -22.63
N HIS A 515 2.25 17.87 -22.41
CA HIS A 515 2.89 17.81 -21.08
C HIS A 515 2.37 18.84 -20.06
N SER A 516 1.73 19.92 -20.52
CA SER A 516 1.12 20.94 -19.65
C SER A 516 -0.19 20.48 -18.99
N VAL A 517 -0.84 19.45 -19.55
CA VAL A 517 -2.14 18.91 -19.10
C VAL A 517 -2.10 17.42 -18.80
N LEU A 518 -1.14 16.67 -19.36
CA LEU A 518 -0.90 15.25 -19.13
C LEU A 518 0.46 15.05 -18.43
N ASN A 519 0.50 14.10 -17.50
CA ASN A 519 1.74 13.54 -16.98
C ASN A 519 2.11 12.34 -17.85
N VAL A 520 3.13 12.53 -18.69
CA VAL A 520 3.63 11.51 -19.62
C VAL A 520 5.00 11.07 -19.11
N PRO A 521 5.12 9.86 -18.53
CA PRO A 521 6.39 9.36 -18.03
C PRO A 521 7.39 9.05 -19.16
N ASP A 522 8.69 9.20 -18.90
CA ASP A 522 9.75 8.81 -19.85
C ASP A 522 9.75 7.30 -20.14
N ASN A 523 9.37 6.50 -19.13
CA ASN A 523 9.22 5.06 -19.28
C ASN A 523 7.89 4.71 -19.97
N GLN A 524 7.97 4.12 -21.17
CA GLN A 524 6.84 3.75 -22.02
C GLN A 524 5.87 2.72 -21.43
N TYR A 525 6.24 2.05 -20.33
CA TYR A 525 5.41 1.09 -19.60
C TYR A 525 4.73 1.70 -18.38
N THR A 526 5.04 2.95 -18.03
CA THR A 526 4.37 3.65 -16.93
C THR A 526 3.10 4.33 -17.45
N PRO A 527 1.97 4.25 -16.73
CA PRO A 527 0.71 4.84 -17.18
C PRO A 527 0.76 6.36 -17.34
N ILE A 528 0.16 6.85 -18.43
CA ILE A 528 -0.11 8.27 -18.68
C ILE A 528 -1.26 8.71 -17.79
N ARG A 529 -1.13 9.87 -17.16
CA ARG A 529 -2.16 10.39 -16.24
C ARG A 529 -2.58 11.79 -16.61
N LEU A 530 -3.82 12.15 -16.30
CA LEU A 530 -4.23 13.55 -16.30
C LEU A 530 -3.52 14.26 -15.14
N LEU A 531 -2.99 15.46 -15.38
CA LEU A 531 -2.48 16.28 -14.28
C LEU A 531 -3.61 16.75 -13.37
N HIS A 532 -4.82 16.89 -13.93
CA HIS A 532 -6.01 17.26 -13.18
C HIS A 532 -7.30 16.85 -13.91
N LEU A 533 -8.29 16.34 -13.16
CA LEU A 533 -9.59 15.92 -13.70
C LEU A 533 -10.37 17.02 -14.43
N SER A 534 -10.11 18.30 -14.15
CA SER A 534 -10.77 19.41 -14.87
C SER A 534 -10.48 19.42 -16.37
N PHE A 535 -9.38 18.81 -16.82
CA PHE A 535 -9.10 18.69 -18.25
C PHE A 535 -10.07 17.72 -18.92
N ARG A 536 -10.33 16.57 -18.28
CA ARG A 536 -11.40 15.64 -18.69
C ARG A 536 -12.75 16.34 -18.68
N ASP A 537 -13.09 17.01 -17.58
CA ASP A 537 -14.37 17.71 -17.44
C ASP A 537 -14.57 18.77 -18.54
N PHE A 538 -13.50 19.47 -18.91
CA PHE A 538 -13.49 20.43 -20.00
C PHE A 538 -13.75 19.78 -21.37
N LEU A 539 -13.11 18.66 -21.68
CA LEU A 539 -13.23 18.02 -22.99
C LEU A 539 -14.61 17.34 -23.20
N ILE A 540 -15.20 16.76 -22.15
CA ILE A 540 -16.45 15.98 -22.27
C ILE A 540 -17.72 16.79 -21.96
N ASP A 541 -17.60 18.06 -21.58
CA ASP A 541 -18.75 18.90 -21.21
C ASP A 541 -19.71 19.09 -22.40
N ARG A 542 -20.93 18.56 -22.25
CA ARG A 542 -21.97 18.58 -23.29
C ARG A 542 -22.39 19.98 -23.71
N HIS A 543 -22.22 21.00 -22.88
CA HIS A 543 -22.55 22.38 -23.26
C HIS A 543 -21.66 22.92 -24.38
N ARG A 544 -20.56 22.21 -24.70
CA ARG A 544 -19.58 22.53 -25.74
C ARG A 544 -19.82 21.81 -27.05
N GLN A 545 -20.74 20.85 -27.10
CA GLN A 545 -21.09 20.15 -28.31
C GLN A 545 -21.50 21.17 -29.39
N GLY A 546 -20.80 21.16 -30.52
CA GLY A 546 -21.00 22.10 -31.64
C GLY A 546 -20.48 23.53 -31.41
N LYS A 547 -19.85 23.82 -30.26
CA LYS A 547 -19.24 25.15 -29.95
C LYS A 547 -17.72 25.11 -29.88
N SER A 548 -17.13 23.98 -29.55
CA SER A 548 -15.68 23.79 -29.50
C SER A 548 -15.28 22.62 -30.39
N GLN A 549 -14.26 22.84 -31.22
CA GLN A 549 -13.61 21.79 -32.02
C GLN A 549 -12.84 20.78 -31.18
N PHE A 550 -12.59 21.04 -29.90
CA PHE A 550 -11.90 20.10 -29.00
C PHE A 550 -12.87 19.28 -28.14
N TRP A 551 -14.19 19.46 -28.30
CA TRP A 551 -15.17 18.68 -27.56
C TRP A 551 -15.09 17.20 -27.94
N VAL A 552 -15.10 16.33 -26.94
CA VAL A 552 -15.03 14.88 -27.08
C VAL A 552 -16.41 14.28 -26.83
N ASP A 553 -16.94 13.55 -27.82
CA ASP A 553 -18.11 12.71 -27.61
C ASP A 553 -17.73 11.48 -26.77
N ALA A 554 -17.84 11.61 -25.45
CA ALA A 554 -17.50 10.53 -24.52
C ALA A 554 -18.25 9.23 -24.86
N ARG A 555 -19.52 9.29 -25.30
CA ARG A 555 -20.29 8.07 -25.64
C ARG A 555 -19.72 7.39 -26.86
N GLY A 556 -19.40 8.17 -27.90
CA GLY A 556 -18.72 7.69 -29.09
C GLY A 556 -17.37 7.04 -28.78
N ILE A 557 -16.56 7.65 -27.92
CA ILE A 557 -15.27 7.07 -27.51
C ILE A 557 -15.46 5.80 -26.67
N HIS A 558 -16.39 5.76 -25.71
CA HIS A 558 -16.69 4.54 -24.96
C HIS A 558 -17.10 3.39 -25.88
N LYS A 559 -17.90 3.68 -26.92
CA LYS A 559 -18.25 2.70 -27.95
C LYS A 559 -17.00 2.17 -28.66
N SER A 560 -16.12 3.05 -29.13
CA SER A 560 -14.87 2.66 -29.79
C SER A 560 -13.97 1.83 -28.87
N LEU A 561 -13.82 2.22 -27.61
CA LEU A 561 -13.02 1.47 -26.64
C LEU A 561 -13.59 0.09 -26.34
N ALA A 562 -14.93 -0.06 -26.25
CA ALA A 562 -15.56 -1.36 -26.12
C ALA A 562 -15.21 -2.26 -27.32
N SER A 563 -15.29 -1.74 -28.55
CA SER A 563 -14.88 -2.44 -29.76
C SER A 563 -13.39 -2.83 -29.74
N TYR A 564 -12.51 -1.89 -29.41
CA TYR A 564 -11.07 -2.16 -29.31
C TYR A 564 -10.73 -3.23 -28.27
N CYS A 565 -11.42 -3.23 -27.11
CA CYS A 565 -11.24 -4.27 -26.10
C CYS A 565 -11.67 -5.65 -26.63
N LEU A 566 -12.82 -5.73 -27.32
CA LEU A 566 -13.32 -6.98 -27.89
C LEU A 566 -12.41 -7.51 -29.00
N GLU A 567 -11.91 -6.63 -29.87
CA GLU A 567 -10.95 -6.97 -30.93
C GLU A 567 -9.64 -7.49 -30.34
N LEU A 568 -9.08 -6.79 -29.34
CA LEU A 568 -7.86 -7.18 -28.65
C LEU A 568 -8.00 -8.57 -28.00
N MET A 569 -9.10 -8.79 -27.27
CA MET A 569 -9.37 -10.09 -26.62
C MET A 569 -9.66 -11.21 -27.63
N SER A 570 -10.15 -10.90 -28.83
CA SER A 570 -10.43 -11.89 -29.88
C SER A 570 -9.26 -12.15 -30.82
N GLY A 571 -8.19 -11.35 -30.72
CA GLY A 571 -7.01 -11.40 -31.57
C GLY A 571 -6.12 -12.63 -31.33
N LEU A 572 -5.02 -12.71 -32.08
CA LEU A 572 -4.07 -13.83 -32.00
C LEU A 572 -3.39 -13.94 -30.63
N ASP A 573 -3.00 -12.81 -30.05
CA ASP A 573 -2.41 -12.71 -28.70
C ASP A 573 -3.48 -12.43 -27.62
N GLY A 574 -4.74 -12.72 -27.93
CA GLY A 574 -5.90 -12.46 -27.07
C GLY A 574 -6.20 -13.61 -26.11
N LEU A 575 -7.49 -13.82 -25.85
CA LEU A 575 -7.98 -14.85 -24.93
C LEU A 575 -8.04 -16.22 -25.60
N TYR A 576 -7.49 -17.24 -24.95
CA TYR A 576 -7.54 -18.62 -25.37
C TYR A 576 -7.86 -19.55 -24.19
N GLN A 577 -8.19 -20.81 -24.48
CA GLN A 577 -8.51 -21.80 -23.45
C GLN A 577 -7.25 -22.20 -22.67
N ASN A 578 -7.35 -22.35 -21.35
CA ASN A 578 -6.22 -22.68 -20.48
C ASN A 578 -5.17 -21.56 -20.48
N MET A 579 -5.62 -20.35 -20.20
CA MET A 579 -4.77 -19.18 -20.00
C MET A 579 -3.67 -19.52 -18.99
N CYS A 580 -2.44 -19.07 -19.25
CA CYS A 580 -1.25 -19.40 -18.45
C CYS A 580 -0.78 -20.87 -18.51
N ASN A 581 -1.35 -21.71 -19.39
CA ASN A 581 -0.93 -23.10 -19.60
C ASN A 581 -0.89 -23.91 -18.29
N LEU A 582 -1.98 -23.84 -17.52
CA LEU A 582 -2.05 -24.48 -16.20
C LEU A 582 -1.91 -25.99 -16.30
N ALA A 583 -1.28 -26.57 -15.29
CA ALA A 583 -0.93 -27.99 -15.27
C ALA A 583 -2.15 -28.92 -15.15
N ALA A 584 -3.23 -28.47 -14.50
CA ALA A 584 -4.45 -29.25 -14.32
C ALA A 584 -5.70 -28.36 -14.26
N PRO A 585 -6.87 -28.87 -14.72
CA PRO A 585 -8.16 -28.24 -14.42
C PRO A 585 -8.36 -28.15 -12.91
N GLY A 586 -8.61 -26.93 -12.39
CA GLY A 586 -8.83 -26.70 -10.96
C GLY A 586 -7.59 -26.28 -10.15
N THR A 587 -6.44 -26.03 -10.79
CA THR A 587 -5.28 -25.38 -10.14
C THR A 587 -5.73 -24.13 -9.39
N THR A 588 -5.41 -24.05 -8.09
CA THR A 588 -5.87 -22.92 -7.29
C THR A 588 -5.09 -21.66 -7.68
N ARG A 589 -5.75 -20.51 -7.66
CA ARG A 589 -5.08 -19.24 -8.00
C ARG A 589 -3.86 -18.94 -7.12
N SER A 590 -3.86 -19.44 -5.88
CA SER A 590 -2.73 -19.36 -4.95
C SER A 590 -1.50 -20.15 -5.37
N GLU A 591 -1.65 -21.16 -6.22
CA GLU A 591 -0.55 -22.00 -6.74
C GLU A 591 0.14 -21.37 -7.96
N ILE A 592 -0.46 -20.32 -8.55
CA ILE A 592 0.02 -19.68 -9.77
C ILE A 592 0.83 -18.44 -9.40
N ASP A 593 2.09 -18.43 -9.83
CA ASP A 593 2.98 -17.28 -9.71
C ASP A 593 2.47 -16.07 -10.53
N GLU A 594 2.63 -14.86 -9.98
CA GLU A 594 2.21 -13.61 -10.64
C GLU A 594 3.01 -13.32 -11.92
N GLY A 595 4.28 -13.74 -11.99
CA GLY A 595 5.11 -13.63 -13.19
C GLY A 595 4.53 -14.43 -14.36
N THR A 596 3.99 -15.61 -14.08
CA THR A 596 3.31 -16.45 -15.08
C THR A 596 2.03 -15.77 -15.61
N ILE A 597 1.30 -15.08 -14.75
CA ILE A 597 0.08 -14.38 -15.15
C ILE A 597 0.41 -13.14 -15.97
N THR A 598 1.37 -12.35 -15.52
CA THR A 598 1.78 -11.13 -16.24
C THR A 598 2.41 -11.42 -17.61
N SER A 599 2.98 -12.61 -17.82
CA SER A 599 3.52 -13.02 -19.13
C SER A 599 2.46 -13.44 -20.15
N HIS A 600 1.29 -13.93 -19.69
CA HIS A 600 0.19 -14.35 -20.58
C HIS A 600 -0.98 -13.34 -20.62
N LEU A 601 -1.13 -12.52 -19.59
CA LEU A 601 -2.12 -11.45 -19.51
C LEU A 601 -1.40 -10.11 -19.48
N SER A 602 -1.14 -9.56 -20.67
CA SER A 602 -0.50 -8.26 -20.81
C SER A 602 -1.36 -7.13 -20.21
N PRO A 603 -0.79 -5.97 -19.84
CA PRO A 603 -1.55 -4.92 -19.16
C PRO A 603 -2.77 -4.41 -19.94
N GLU A 604 -2.67 -4.27 -21.26
CA GLU A 604 -3.81 -3.92 -22.13
C GLU A 604 -4.86 -5.02 -22.23
N LEU A 605 -4.48 -6.30 -22.21
CA LEU A 605 -5.42 -7.42 -22.22
C LEU A 605 -6.17 -7.51 -20.89
N GLN A 606 -5.46 -7.29 -19.78
CA GLN A 606 -6.07 -7.18 -18.46
C GLN A 606 -7.05 -6.00 -18.39
N TYR A 607 -6.69 -4.85 -18.94
CA TYR A 607 -7.59 -3.70 -19.05
C TYR A 607 -8.86 -4.06 -19.83
N ALA A 608 -8.70 -4.65 -21.02
CA ALA A 608 -9.81 -5.06 -21.85
C ALA A 608 -10.75 -6.01 -21.11
N CYS A 609 -10.21 -7.04 -20.44
CA CYS A 609 -10.99 -7.99 -19.65
C CYS A 609 -11.80 -7.31 -18.53
N ARG A 610 -11.20 -6.34 -17.83
CA ARG A 610 -11.83 -5.67 -16.68
C ARG A 610 -12.90 -4.66 -17.07
N TYR A 611 -12.76 -3.97 -18.20
CA TYR A 611 -13.48 -2.71 -18.46
C TYR A 611 -14.31 -2.68 -19.75
N TRP A 612 -14.23 -3.69 -20.63
CA TRP A 612 -15.03 -3.68 -21.88
C TRP A 612 -16.54 -3.55 -21.62
N VAL A 613 -17.06 -4.20 -20.57
CA VAL A 613 -18.49 -4.13 -20.17
C VAL A 613 -18.84 -2.72 -19.70
N SER A 614 -17.97 -2.10 -18.89
CA SER A 614 -18.17 -0.72 -18.43
C SER A 614 -18.19 0.26 -19.60
N HIS A 615 -17.26 0.13 -20.56
CA HIS A 615 -17.28 0.93 -21.78
C HIS A 615 -18.56 0.72 -22.60
N LEU A 616 -19.02 -0.53 -22.72
CA LEU A 616 -20.27 -0.83 -23.42
C LEU A 616 -21.48 -0.19 -22.72
N GLU A 617 -21.56 -0.27 -21.39
CA GLU A 617 -22.62 0.37 -20.59
C GLU A 617 -22.62 1.89 -20.76
N GLN A 618 -21.46 2.52 -20.63
CA GLN A 618 -21.31 3.98 -20.76
C GLN A 618 -21.58 4.48 -22.19
N SER A 619 -21.33 3.65 -23.20
CA SER A 619 -21.70 3.94 -24.59
C SER A 619 -23.22 3.97 -24.83
N GLN A 620 -24.01 3.39 -23.91
CA GLN A 620 -25.45 3.17 -24.04
C GLN A 620 -25.84 2.29 -25.25
N GLN A 621 -24.90 1.55 -25.81
CA GLN A 621 -25.16 0.61 -26.89
C GLN A 621 -25.86 -0.64 -26.34
N LYS A 622 -26.87 -1.11 -27.09
CA LYS A 622 -27.54 -2.38 -26.81
C LYS A 622 -26.87 -3.51 -27.58
N ILE A 623 -26.81 -4.69 -26.96
CA ILE A 623 -26.30 -5.91 -27.58
C ILE A 623 -27.40 -6.47 -28.47
N ALA A 624 -27.10 -6.61 -29.76
CA ALA A 624 -27.97 -7.17 -30.77
C ALA A 624 -27.46 -8.53 -31.26
N ASN A 625 -28.37 -9.39 -31.69
CA ASN A 625 -28.00 -10.69 -32.25
C ASN A 625 -27.10 -10.50 -33.49
N GLY A 626 -25.94 -11.14 -33.46
CA GLY A 626 -24.96 -11.09 -34.55
C GLY A 626 -24.06 -9.86 -34.55
N ASP A 627 -24.08 -9.03 -33.51
CA ASP A 627 -23.08 -7.98 -33.35
C ASP A 627 -21.74 -8.53 -32.82
N THR A 628 -20.72 -7.67 -32.77
CA THR A 628 -19.38 -8.04 -32.30
C THR A 628 -19.38 -8.56 -30.87
N THR A 629 -20.22 -8.00 -29.98
CA THR A 629 -20.32 -8.44 -28.59
C THR A 629 -20.94 -9.83 -28.50
N HIS A 630 -22.00 -10.10 -29.26
CA HIS A 630 -22.64 -11.42 -29.33
C HIS A 630 -21.66 -12.49 -29.83
N HIS A 631 -20.93 -12.22 -30.91
CA HIS A 631 -19.91 -13.16 -31.42
C HIS A 631 -18.77 -13.39 -30.41
N PHE A 632 -18.31 -12.34 -29.74
CA PHE A 632 -17.33 -12.46 -28.67
C PHE A 632 -17.82 -13.37 -27.54
N LEU A 633 -19.04 -13.15 -27.04
CA LEU A 633 -19.62 -13.96 -25.97
C LEU A 633 -19.82 -15.42 -26.40
N GLN A 634 -20.21 -15.69 -27.64
CA GLN A 634 -20.33 -17.08 -28.13
C GLN A 634 -19.01 -17.84 -28.11
N LYS A 635 -17.88 -17.16 -28.39
CA LYS A 635 -16.58 -17.81 -28.57
C LYS A 635 -15.66 -17.72 -27.34
N HIS A 636 -15.65 -16.59 -26.64
CA HIS A 636 -14.66 -16.26 -25.62
C HIS A 636 -15.24 -16.02 -24.22
N PHE A 637 -16.53 -16.29 -23.98
CA PHE A 637 -17.13 -16.08 -22.65
C PHE A 637 -16.40 -16.83 -21.53
N LEU A 638 -16.09 -18.12 -21.73
CA LEU A 638 -15.36 -18.91 -20.73
C LEU A 638 -13.90 -18.48 -20.61
N HIS A 639 -13.24 -18.16 -21.73
CA HIS A 639 -11.85 -17.66 -21.71
C HIS A 639 -11.74 -16.34 -20.94
N TRP A 640 -12.76 -15.48 -21.06
CA TRP A 640 -12.84 -14.22 -20.31
C TRP A 640 -13.03 -14.45 -18.81
N PHE A 641 -13.90 -15.38 -18.42
CA PHE A 641 -14.09 -15.76 -17.02
C PHE A 641 -12.84 -16.41 -16.42
N GLU A 642 -12.12 -17.19 -17.21
CA GLU A 642 -10.84 -17.75 -16.80
C GLU A 642 -9.83 -16.63 -16.51
N ALA A 643 -9.63 -15.69 -17.45
CA ALA A 643 -8.73 -14.55 -17.28
C ALA A 643 -9.10 -13.67 -16.06
N MET A 644 -10.39 -13.40 -15.85
CA MET A 644 -10.87 -12.64 -14.68
C MET A 644 -10.62 -13.38 -13.37
N SER A 645 -10.70 -14.72 -13.36
CA SER A 645 -10.40 -15.54 -12.18
C SER A 645 -8.90 -15.47 -11.86
N LEU A 646 -8.06 -15.55 -12.89
CA LEU A 646 -6.61 -15.37 -12.79
C LEU A 646 -6.23 -13.96 -12.30
N MET A 647 -7.05 -12.95 -12.57
CA MET A 647 -6.85 -11.60 -12.03
C MET A 647 -7.44 -11.38 -10.63
N ARG A 648 -8.04 -12.41 -10.00
CA ARG A 648 -8.74 -12.32 -8.71
C ARG A 648 -9.97 -11.40 -8.72
N GLU A 649 -10.60 -11.24 -9.88
CA GLU A 649 -11.74 -10.35 -10.12
C GLU A 649 -13.09 -11.09 -10.10
N SER A 650 -13.13 -12.33 -9.58
CA SER A 650 -14.32 -13.18 -9.61
C SER A 650 -15.52 -12.61 -8.85
N SER A 651 -15.28 -11.76 -7.86
CA SER A 651 -16.32 -11.01 -7.13
C SER A 651 -17.15 -10.10 -8.05
N ARG A 652 -16.60 -9.70 -9.21
CA ARG A 652 -17.27 -8.80 -10.16
C ARG A 652 -18.22 -9.51 -11.13
N TYR A 653 -18.20 -10.85 -11.21
CA TYR A 653 -19.01 -11.60 -12.19
C TYR A 653 -20.48 -11.30 -12.14
N VAL A 654 -21.06 -11.31 -10.93
CA VAL A 654 -22.49 -11.09 -10.76
C VAL A 654 -22.88 -9.71 -11.31
N HIS A 655 -22.09 -8.68 -10.99
CA HIS A 655 -22.33 -7.33 -11.47
C HIS A 655 -22.20 -7.24 -13.00
N LEU A 656 -21.08 -7.74 -13.57
CA LEU A 656 -20.82 -7.68 -15.01
C LEU A 656 -21.89 -8.44 -15.82
N LEU A 657 -22.30 -9.62 -15.37
CA LEU A 657 -23.37 -10.40 -16.00
C LEU A 657 -24.71 -9.69 -15.92
N THR A 658 -25.04 -9.09 -14.78
CA THR A 658 -26.27 -8.31 -14.61
C THR A 658 -26.30 -7.13 -15.58
N THR A 659 -25.18 -6.42 -15.74
CA THR A 659 -25.04 -5.32 -16.70
C THR A 659 -25.23 -5.82 -18.14
N LEU A 660 -24.55 -6.91 -18.54
CA LEU A 660 -24.71 -7.48 -19.89
C LEU A 660 -26.16 -7.93 -20.18
N GLN A 661 -26.83 -8.54 -19.21
CA GLN A 661 -28.25 -8.90 -19.32
C GLN A 661 -29.14 -7.66 -19.54
N ALA A 662 -28.89 -6.57 -18.81
CA ALA A 662 -29.63 -5.31 -18.97
C ALA A 662 -29.39 -4.61 -20.33
N LEU A 663 -28.24 -4.88 -20.97
CA LEU A 663 -27.87 -4.34 -22.27
C LEU A 663 -28.37 -5.17 -23.46
N THR A 664 -28.86 -6.40 -23.24
CA THR A 664 -29.33 -7.28 -24.32
C THR A 664 -30.72 -6.86 -24.80
N ILE A 665 -30.92 -6.74 -26.12
CA ILE A 665 -32.25 -6.49 -26.69
C ILE A 665 -33.08 -7.77 -26.53
N VAL A 666 -34.09 -7.76 -25.65
CA VAL A 666 -35.04 -8.86 -25.51
C VAL A 666 -35.97 -8.88 -26.73
N ARG A 667 -35.49 -9.46 -27.83
CA ARG A 667 -36.34 -10.08 -28.85
C ARG A 667 -36.01 -11.57 -28.87
N PHE A 668 -36.76 -12.32 -28.06
CA PHE A 668 -36.90 -13.78 -28.06
C PHE A 668 -35.66 -14.58 -28.47
N LEU A 669 -34.80 -14.94 -27.51
CA LEU A 669 -34.04 -16.18 -27.59
C LEU A 669 -34.87 -17.29 -26.91
N PRO A 670 -35.25 -18.38 -27.61
CA PRO A 670 -35.91 -19.50 -26.97
C PRO A 670 -34.94 -20.14 -25.98
N LYS A 671 -35.39 -20.28 -24.72
CA LYS A 671 -34.88 -20.97 -23.50
C LYS A 671 -33.88 -22.15 -23.61
N ARG A 672 -32.94 -22.20 -24.55
CA ARG A 672 -32.00 -23.32 -24.72
C ARG A 672 -30.56 -22.86 -24.98
N VAL A 673 -29.97 -22.11 -24.05
CA VAL A 673 -28.49 -22.01 -23.95
C VAL A 673 -27.99 -22.04 -22.50
N PHE A 674 -28.85 -21.87 -21.49
CA PHE A 674 -28.42 -21.82 -20.07
C PHE A 674 -28.52 -23.15 -19.27
N CYS A 675 -28.73 -24.32 -19.91
CA CYS A 675 -28.93 -25.60 -19.19
C CYS A 675 -28.06 -26.79 -19.64
N ALA A 676 -26.88 -26.55 -20.21
CA ALA A 676 -25.79 -27.53 -20.25
C ALA A 676 -24.55 -26.68 -20.01
N TYR A 677 -23.90 -26.66 -18.85
CA TYR A 677 -23.07 -27.72 -18.28
C TYR A 677 -22.99 -27.50 -16.76
N ALA A 678 -23.96 -28.03 -16.02
CA ALA A 678 -23.95 -28.06 -14.56
C ALA A 678 -23.86 -29.50 -14.01
N ASN A 679 -23.40 -30.45 -14.82
CA ASN A 679 -23.08 -31.82 -14.42
C ASN A 679 -21.94 -32.32 -15.34
N GLU A 680 -20.71 -32.03 -14.94
CA GLU A 680 -19.54 -32.93 -15.00
C GLU A 680 -18.37 -32.31 -14.23
#